data_AF-A0AAD4P4G4-F1
#
_entry.id   AF-A0AAD4P4G4-F1
#
_cell.length_a   1.000
_cell.length_b   1.000
_cell.length_c   1.000
_cell.angle_alpha   90.00
_cell.angle_beta   90.00
_cell.angle_gamma   90.00
#
_symmetry.space_group_name_H-M   'P 1'
#
loop_
_entity.id
_entity.type
_entity.pdbx_description
1 polymer ?
#
loop_
_entity_poly.entity_id
_entity_poly.type
_entity_poly.pdbx_seq_one_letter_code
_entity_poly.pdbx_strand_id
1 'polypeptide(L)'
;MQTSSIICCSSNSFTPSLNYLNSHPFTLIPKNQTNSSPKFSFSSKLPISLHIRPLSHVISHSTAAIDLVKTTPSASAFVETGYIYGVHGFRGEVRVKPSTDFPDLRFSKPGTRWLKQQVSGSETIREIELVDGRGNPGLSWIVKFENIDSMEEAQKLVGSVILVRDDDRPPLEEGEFYTHDLIGMRVILKESGEPVGTVVNVFNSGASDLLHVKLNSSRKIPDQIGNSKTGEGDSGPLAWVPFVEAIVPTVDMGKREMLITPPKGLLELNVRSDTRSKKERREIEWKERKKFQRRLIAAKKKLSEMEQQHVFHGFRDGEKDQRSLLANQIVNVNSKLLHQALQNIEILSTRPDLLQILSAVPRSNRVKVSDKPSSSGTGLLSDPYCKLQRSGYVLTSNGKVAIVLVLEEIEAIDKTSYTSLVNSEGNESANLLIKALVDDHSGFVKIEDRSTVPLLLVASTGSINPLQEGFSDHDYFGFDPEKVWFLEEEKLPLVSSSIEEGRKHKILMKSPWEFLQRPIGSGGVISLLSSQESLLDELGELGVEYIQVCKINPEHKNDHALVGLVNSCKSNVGLRLFKGITTEESFDVIFSTSFLRKLVKQINKLQFEAVHGCSSYVEKVEKDWVDAIPTAPNSYEFRSSIYCCLVATPPNKICVLSPTDLIHG
;
A
#
# COMPACT_ATOMS: atom_id res chain seq x y z
N MET A 1 12.76 -44.06 14.21
CA MET A 1 12.96 -42.59 14.26
C MET A 1 13.56 -42.32 15.62
N GLN A 2 14.87 -42.10 15.69
CA GLN A 2 15.52 -41.67 16.92
C GLN A 2 15.15 -40.19 17.10
N THR A 3 14.48 -39.87 18.20
CA THR A 3 14.14 -38.49 18.53
C THR A 3 15.34 -37.86 19.22
N SER A 4 15.92 -36.81 18.64
CA SER A 4 16.86 -35.95 19.38
C SER A 4 16.08 -35.25 20.48
N SER A 5 16.36 -35.57 21.75
CA SER A 5 15.70 -34.98 22.93
C SER A 5 16.65 -34.03 23.64
N ILE A 6 16.14 -32.87 24.06
CA ILE A 6 16.90 -31.95 24.91
C ILE A 6 16.50 -32.18 26.37
N ILE A 7 17.51 -32.37 27.22
CA ILE A 7 17.35 -32.61 28.66
C ILE A 7 17.60 -31.32 29.43
N CYS A 8 16.67 -30.96 30.30
CA CYS A 8 16.76 -29.76 31.11
C CYS A 8 17.64 -30.01 32.33
N CYS A 9 18.81 -29.34 32.37
CA CYS A 9 19.43 -28.98 33.64
C CYS A 9 18.79 -27.68 34.13
N SER A 10 18.14 -27.75 35.28
CA SER A 10 17.34 -26.71 35.90
C SER A 10 18.12 -25.43 36.21
N SER A 11 17.66 -24.32 35.59
CA SER A 11 17.75 -22.96 36.13
C SER A 11 16.74 -22.05 35.42
N ASN A 12 15.45 -22.18 35.75
CA ASN A 12 14.44 -21.18 35.44
C ASN A 12 13.72 -20.80 36.74
N SER A 13 14.02 -19.61 37.27
CA SER A 13 13.44 -19.08 38.49
C SER A 13 11.94 -18.81 38.33
N PHE A 14 11.09 -19.68 38.87
CA PHE A 14 9.65 -19.45 39.00
C PHE A 14 9.35 -18.74 40.33
N THR A 15 8.91 -17.49 40.28
CA THR A 15 8.26 -16.80 41.41
C THR A 15 6.74 -16.95 41.32
N PRO A 16 6.02 -17.42 42.35
CA PRO A 16 4.57 -17.52 42.31
C PRO A 16 3.91 -16.18 42.68
N SER A 17 2.90 -15.80 41.89
CA SER A 17 2.05 -14.61 42.07
C SER A 17 0.99 -14.83 43.16
N LEU A 18 0.92 -13.91 44.14
CA LEU A 18 -0.16 -13.82 45.13
C LEU A 18 -1.42 -13.20 44.52
N ASN A 19 -2.51 -13.97 44.48
CA ASN A 19 -3.87 -13.49 44.19
C ASN A 19 -4.52 -12.94 45.48
N TYR A 20 -4.89 -11.67 45.49
CA TYR A 20 -5.78 -11.10 46.51
C TYR A 20 -7.24 -11.20 46.07
N LEU A 21 -8.00 -12.06 46.75
CA LEU A 21 -9.46 -12.08 46.78
C LEU A 21 -9.94 -10.99 47.74
N ASN A 22 -10.73 -10.03 47.25
CA ASN A 22 -11.51 -9.14 48.10
C ASN A 22 -13.01 -9.44 47.94
N SER A 23 -13.60 -9.88 49.04
CA SER A 23 -15.03 -10.08 49.27
C SER A 23 -15.73 -8.75 49.56
N HIS A 24 -16.87 -8.50 48.91
CA HIS A 24 -17.86 -7.51 49.37
C HIS A 24 -19.18 -8.22 49.68
N PRO A 25 -19.87 -7.89 50.80
CA PRO A 25 -21.19 -8.39 51.07
C PRO A 25 -22.30 -7.51 50.47
N PHE A 26 -23.42 -8.18 50.24
CA PHE A 26 -24.69 -7.77 49.67
C PHE A 26 -25.46 -6.68 50.44
N THR A 27 -26.49 -6.17 49.75
CA THR A 27 -27.83 -5.65 50.16
C THR A 27 -28.06 -4.19 49.75
N LEU A 28 -29.21 -3.71 49.27
CA LEU A 28 -30.53 -4.24 48.93
C LEU A 28 -31.24 -3.19 48.03
N ILE A 29 -32.17 -3.62 47.18
CA ILE A 29 -33.02 -2.81 46.28
C ILE A 29 -34.24 -2.25 47.06
N PRO A 30 -34.89 -1.14 46.65
CA PRO A 30 -36.16 -1.26 45.89
C PRO A 30 -36.30 -0.22 44.74
N LYS A 31 -36.69 -0.64 43.52
CA LYS A 31 -38.02 -0.49 42.88
C LYS A 31 -38.71 0.88 43.06
N ASN A 32 -38.88 1.66 41.98
CA ASN A 32 -40.09 1.69 41.13
C ASN A 32 -40.19 2.93 40.21
N GLN A 33 -40.67 2.67 38.99
CA GLN A 33 -41.70 3.40 38.21
C GLN A 33 -41.50 4.85 37.71
N THR A 34 -41.52 4.93 36.37
CA THR A 34 -42.35 5.78 35.48
C THR A 34 -42.36 7.32 35.57
N ASN A 35 -42.31 7.89 34.36
CA ASN A 35 -43.01 9.09 33.86
C ASN A 35 -42.19 10.36 33.53
N SER A 36 -42.46 10.79 32.29
CA SER A 36 -42.61 12.16 31.80
C SER A 36 -41.41 13.10 31.78
N SER A 37 -41.11 13.57 30.57
CA SER A 37 -40.49 14.86 30.27
C SER A 37 -41.20 16.03 30.97
N PRO A 38 -40.51 17.16 31.23
CA PRO A 38 -40.61 18.24 30.25
C PRO A 38 -39.32 19.05 30.01
N LYS A 39 -39.39 19.80 28.92
CA LYS A 39 -38.45 20.83 28.44
C LYS A 39 -38.29 21.96 29.47
N PHE A 40 -37.08 22.50 29.62
CA PHE A 40 -36.88 23.91 29.94
C PHE A 40 -35.60 24.46 29.30
N SER A 41 -35.80 25.54 28.55
CA SER A 41 -34.83 26.50 28.02
C SER A 41 -34.45 27.53 29.09
N PHE A 42 -33.19 27.98 29.15
CA PHE A 42 -32.73 29.34 28.85
C PHE A 42 -31.29 29.60 29.35
N SER A 43 -30.52 30.20 28.45
CA SER A 43 -29.47 31.24 28.57
C SER A 43 -28.51 31.40 29.77
N SER A 44 -27.28 31.72 29.34
CA SER A 44 -26.39 32.83 29.74
C SER A 44 -25.44 32.67 30.94
N LYS A 45 -24.15 32.65 30.55
CA LYS A 45 -23.00 33.46 31.04
C LYS A 45 -22.86 33.69 32.55
N LEU A 46 -21.72 33.24 33.11
CA LEU A 46 -20.58 34.07 33.57
C LEU A 46 -19.51 33.18 34.28
N PRO A 47 -18.29 33.70 34.52
CA PRO A 47 -17.04 32.94 34.61
C PRO A 47 -16.63 32.64 36.05
N ILE A 48 -15.80 31.62 36.24
CA ILE A 48 -15.05 31.44 37.50
C ILE A 48 -13.59 31.16 37.15
N SER A 49 -12.73 32.10 37.50
CA SER A 49 -11.28 31.95 37.52
C SER A 49 -10.87 31.00 38.64
N LEU A 50 -9.99 30.05 38.35
CA LEU A 50 -9.21 29.36 39.38
C LEU A 50 -7.74 29.71 39.20
N HIS A 51 -7.23 30.46 40.17
CA HIS A 51 -5.81 30.64 40.42
C HIS A 51 -5.16 29.29 40.72
N ILE A 52 -4.22 28.86 39.89
CA ILE A 52 -3.27 27.79 40.21
C ILE A 52 -1.93 28.48 40.49
N ARG A 53 -1.49 28.42 41.75
CA ARG A 53 -0.12 28.76 42.15
C ARG A 53 0.84 27.66 41.66
N PRO A 54 2.05 28.00 41.18
CA PRO A 54 3.03 27.02 40.75
C PRO A 54 3.75 26.45 41.98
N LEU A 55 3.78 25.13 42.11
CA LEU A 55 4.72 24.44 42.99
C LEU A 55 5.82 23.85 42.11
N SER A 56 6.99 24.48 42.22
CA SER A 56 8.27 24.03 41.72
C SER A 56 8.69 22.74 42.42
N HIS A 57 8.88 21.66 41.66
CA HIS A 57 9.72 20.54 42.09
C HIS A 57 10.90 20.38 41.14
N VAL A 58 12.07 20.49 41.77
CA VAL A 58 13.43 20.33 41.26
C VAL A 58 13.59 18.96 40.61
N ILE A 59 14.06 18.95 39.36
CA ILE A 59 14.54 17.75 38.68
C ILE A 59 15.98 17.53 39.19
N SER A 60 16.15 16.64 40.15
CA SER A 60 17.47 16.09 40.47
C SER A 60 17.81 15.02 39.45
N HIS A 61 18.83 15.31 38.65
CA HIS A 61 19.57 14.31 37.89
C HIS A 61 20.18 13.30 38.86
N SER A 62 19.88 12.01 38.68
CA SER A 62 20.70 10.93 39.22
C SER A 62 21.08 10.00 38.09
N THR A 63 22.34 10.13 37.69
CA THR A 63 23.06 9.28 36.77
C THR A 63 23.32 7.95 37.49
N ALA A 64 22.60 6.90 37.15
CA ALA A 64 22.97 5.54 37.54
C ALA A 64 23.45 4.82 36.29
N ALA A 65 24.77 4.62 36.24
CA ALA A 65 25.42 3.77 35.26
C ALA A 65 24.75 2.39 35.26
N ILE A 66 24.33 1.95 34.07
CA ILE A 66 23.96 0.57 33.83
C ILE A 66 25.29 -0.17 33.72
N ASP A 67 25.75 -0.74 34.84
CA ASP A 67 26.88 -1.66 34.82
C ASP A 67 26.48 -2.88 33.99
N LEU A 68 27.05 -2.91 32.79
CA LEU A 68 27.02 -4.03 31.87
C LEU A 68 27.85 -5.16 32.50
N VAL A 69 27.22 -5.97 33.37
CA VAL A 69 27.86 -7.18 33.87
C VAL A 69 27.97 -8.16 32.71
N LYS A 70 29.15 -8.18 32.09
CA LYS A 70 29.65 -9.31 31.30
C LYS A 70 29.73 -10.51 32.24
N THR A 71 28.69 -11.34 32.29
CA THR A 71 28.76 -12.64 32.95
C THR A 71 29.55 -13.59 32.05
N THR A 72 30.85 -13.68 32.32
CA THR A 72 31.56 -14.96 32.16
C THR A 72 30.77 -16.04 32.91
N PRO A 73 30.68 -17.28 32.41
CA PRO A 73 29.88 -18.32 33.04
C PRO A 73 30.50 -18.65 34.41
N SER A 74 29.88 -18.18 35.48
CA SER A 74 30.16 -18.71 36.81
C SER A 74 29.52 -20.08 36.86
N ALA A 75 30.34 -21.13 36.84
CA ALA A 75 29.87 -22.47 37.17
C ALA A 75 29.28 -22.43 38.58
N SER A 76 27.95 -22.40 38.69
CA SER A 76 27.29 -22.66 39.96
C SER A 76 27.58 -24.12 40.29
N ALA A 77 28.30 -24.38 41.38
CA ALA A 77 28.70 -25.73 41.76
C ALA A 77 27.53 -26.71 41.99
N PHE A 78 26.28 -26.23 41.96
CA PHE A 78 25.07 -26.97 42.26
C PHE A 78 23.95 -26.76 41.22
N VAL A 79 23.13 -27.79 41.03
CA VAL A 79 21.96 -27.87 40.11
C VAL A 79 20.70 -28.23 40.89
N GLU A 80 19.57 -27.57 40.61
CA GLU A 80 18.30 -27.71 41.36
C GLU A 80 17.47 -28.93 40.94
N THR A 81 17.40 -29.99 41.75
CA THR A 81 16.72 -31.24 41.36
C THR A 81 15.25 -31.33 41.75
N GLY A 82 14.81 -30.60 42.78
CA GLY A 82 13.40 -30.58 43.16
C GLY A 82 13.12 -29.68 44.36
N TYR A 83 11.85 -29.45 44.65
CA TYR A 83 11.40 -28.57 45.74
C TYR A 83 10.54 -29.32 46.76
N ILE A 84 10.82 -29.12 48.05
CA ILE A 84 10.06 -29.71 49.15
C ILE A 84 8.83 -28.86 49.42
N TYR A 85 7.64 -29.39 49.13
CA TYR A 85 6.38 -28.64 49.25
C TYR A 85 5.51 -29.04 50.43
N GLY A 86 5.82 -30.14 51.12
CA GLY A 86 5.05 -30.58 52.27
C GLY A 86 5.65 -31.77 53.00
N VAL A 87 5.03 -32.14 54.12
CA VAL A 87 5.41 -33.31 54.93
C VAL A 87 4.55 -34.52 54.56
N HIS A 88 5.05 -35.72 54.79
CA HIS A 88 4.32 -36.97 54.64
C HIS A 88 4.41 -37.84 55.91
N GLY A 89 3.26 -38.16 56.50
CA GLY A 89 3.18 -39.00 57.68
C GLY A 89 3.85 -38.39 58.93
N PHE A 90 4.09 -39.23 59.94
CA PHE A 90 4.67 -38.84 61.23
C PHE A 90 6.14 -39.24 61.40
N ARG A 91 6.73 -39.94 60.41
CA ARG A 91 8.09 -40.52 60.45
C ARG A 91 9.17 -39.62 59.81
N GLY A 92 8.92 -38.31 59.73
CA GLY A 92 9.87 -37.34 59.16
C GLY A 92 10.04 -37.39 57.63
N GLU A 93 9.16 -38.06 56.89
CA GLU A 93 9.22 -38.09 55.42
C GLU A 93 8.69 -36.78 54.82
N VAL A 94 9.23 -36.35 53.68
CA VAL A 94 8.81 -35.12 52.99
C VAL A 94 8.37 -35.38 51.56
N ARG A 95 7.49 -34.51 51.05
CA ARG A 95 7.00 -34.52 49.67
C ARG A 95 7.79 -33.55 48.81
N VAL A 96 8.33 -34.07 47.71
CA VAL A 96 9.17 -33.37 46.75
C VAL A 96 8.45 -33.29 45.41
N LYS A 97 8.46 -32.11 44.81
CA LYS A 97 8.11 -31.92 43.40
C LYS A 97 9.40 -31.88 42.58
N PRO A 98 9.62 -32.81 41.63
CA PRO A 98 10.81 -32.80 40.79
C PRO A 98 10.91 -31.56 39.92
N SER A 99 12.13 -31.10 39.70
CA SER A 99 12.51 -30.11 38.68
C SER A 99 13.63 -30.68 37.77
N THR A 100 13.71 -31.99 37.68
CA THR A 100 14.72 -32.75 36.93
C THR A 100 14.05 -33.83 36.09
N ASP A 101 14.65 -34.13 34.93
CA ASP A 101 14.19 -35.21 34.04
C ASP A 101 14.58 -36.61 34.52
N PHE A 102 15.41 -36.71 35.58
CA PHE A 102 15.85 -37.98 36.17
C PHE A 102 15.39 -38.17 37.63
N PRO A 103 14.09 -38.06 37.94
CA PRO A 103 13.62 -38.06 39.31
C PRO A 103 13.91 -39.38 40.03
N ASP A 104 13.80 -40.52 39.36
CA ASP A 104 14.12 -41.84 39.93
C ASP A 104 15.59 -41.94 40.36
N LEU A 105 16.50 -41.46 39.51
CA LEU A 105 17.92 -41.42 39.85
C LEU A 105 18.19 -40.51 41.05
N ARG A 106 17.51 -39.36 41.13
CA ARG A 106 17.77 -38.33 42.15
C ARG A 106 17.14 -38.64 43.50
N PHE A 107 15.99 -39.29 43.52
CA PHE A 107 15.17 -39.43 44.71
C PHE A 107 15.01 -40.88 45.20
N SER A 108 15.25 -41.91 44.38
CA SER A 108 15.23 -43.31 44.86
C SER A 108 16.55 -43.79 45.44
N LYS A 109 17.68 -43.28 44.95
CA LYS A 109 19.01 -43.76 45.36
C LYS A 109 19.52 -42.99 46.58
N PRO A 110 19.91 -43.68 47.67
CA PRO A 110 20.52 -43.02 48.83
C PRO A 110 21.80 -42.25 48.46
N GLY A 111 22.12 -41.22 49.23
CA GLY A 111 23.38 -40.49 49.12
C GLY A 111 23.27 -38.99 49.39
N THR A 112 24.41 -38.30 49.29
CA THR A 112 24.54 -36.89 49.62
C THR A 112 23.73 -35.99 48.69
N ARG A 113 22.98 -35.06 49.28
CA ARG A 113 22.25 -33.97 48.63
C ARG A 113 22.54 -32.67 49.38
N TRP A 114 22.14 -31.55 48.80
CA TRP A 114 22.21 -30.26 49.48
C TRP A 114 20.83 -29.61 49.52
N LEU A 115 20.47 -28.98 50.63
CA LEU A 115 19.25 -28.20 50.76
C LEU A 115 19.59 -26.73 50.75
N LYS A 116 18.97 -26.00 49.81
CA LYS A 116 18.96 -24.54 49.78
C LYS A 116 17.75 -24.02 50.54
N GLN A 117 17.99 -23.21 51.56
CA GLN A 117 16.96 -22.60 52.42
C GLN A 117 17.17 -21.10 52.57
N GLN A 118 16.06 -20.35 52.72
CA GLN A 118 16.10 -18.94 53.08
C GLN A 118 15.94 -18.83 54.61
N VAL A 119 17.03 -18.54 55.33
CA VAL A 119 17.01 -18.39 56.80
C VAL A 119 17.38 -16.95 57.14
N SER A 120 16.47 -16.23 57.81
CA SER A 120 16.68 -14.83 58.22
C SER A 120 17.08 -13.87 57.09
N GLY A 121 16.57 -14.10 55.88
CA GLY A 121 16.84 -13.27 54.70
C GLY A 121 18.16 -13.59 53.98
N SER A 122 18.92 -14.59 54.42
CA SER A 122 20.13 -15.08 53.77
C SER A 122 19.92 -16.50 53.23
N GLU A 123 20.47 -16.78 52.04
CA GLU A 123 20.47 -18.12 51.45
C GLU A 123 21.55 -18.99 52.12
N THR A 124 21.15 -20.13 52.66
CA THR A 124 22.08 -21.14 53.21
C THR A 124 21.95 -22.45 52.45
N ILE A 125 23.08 -23.08 52.16
CA ILE A 125 23.17 -24.41 51.55
C ILE A 125 23.73 -25.37 52.59
N ARG A 126 22.97 -26.41 52.94
CA ARG A 126 23.38 -27.43 53.92
C ARG A 126 23.41 -28.81 53.29
N GLU A 127 24.44 -29.57 53.59
CA GLU A 127 24.54 -30.98 53.20
C GLU A 127 23.55 -31.85 54.00
N ILE A 128 22.91 -32.79 53.33
CA ILE A 128 21.99 -33.76 53.94
C ILE A 128 22.12 -35.11 53.22
N GLU A 129 21.98 -36.20 53.96
CA GLU A 129 21.99 -37.54 53.38
C GLU A 129 20.55 -37.99 53.09
N LEU A 130 20.28 -38.36 51.83
CA LEU A 130 19.03 -39.01 51.42
C LEU A 130 19.14 -40.50 51.75
N VAL A 131 18.20 -41.02 52.55
CA VAL A 131 18.22 -42.41 53.04
C VAL A 131 17.34 -43.32 52.20
N ASP A 132 16.16 -42.84 51.81
CA ASP A 132 15.21 -43.61 51.01
C ASP A 132 14.28 -42.65 50.24
N GLY A 133 13.72 -43.12 49.13
CA GLY A 133 12.67 -42.38 48.45
C GLY A 133 11.91 -43.20 47.42
N ARG A 134 10.63 -42.85 47.28
CA ARG A 134 9.67 -43.57 46.44
C ARG A 134 8.74 -42.62 45.70
N GLY A 135 8.34 -43.02 44.49
CA GLY A 135 7.34 -42.31 43.71
C GLY A 135 5.97 -42.31 44.39
N ASN A 136 5.23 -41.22 44.23
CA ASN A 136 3.88 -41.02 44.72
C ASN A 136 2.96 -40.57 43.55
N PRO A 137 1.65 -40.87 43.56
CA PRO A 137 0.76 -40.48 42.47
C PRO A 137 0.80 -38.96 42.20
N GLY A 138 0.81 -38.58 40.91
CA GLY A 138 0.81 -37.17 40.48
C GLY A 138 2.18 -36.51 40.32
N LEU A 139 3.20 -37.25 39.82
CA LEU A 139 4.55 -36.73 39.56
C LEU A 139 5.20 -36.09 40.80
N SER A 140 4.99 -36.70 41.98
CA SER A 140 5.58 -36.27 43.25
C SER A 140 6.37 -37.41 43.88
N TRP A 141 7.31 -37.07 44.74
CA TRP A 141 8.22 -38.01 45.39
C TRP A 141 8.11 -37.90 46.90
N ILE A 142 8.16 -39.02 47.60
CA ILE A 142 8.28 -39.07 49.05
C ILE A 142 9.70 -39.48 49.36
N VAL A 143 10.43 -38.65 50.11
CA VAL A 143 11.82 -38.90 50.46
C VAL A 143 12.03 -38.84 51.97
N LYS A 144 12.97 -39.64 52.47
CA LYS A 144 13.42 -39.63 53.86
C LYS A 144 14.88 -39.18 53.90
N PHE A 145 15.15 -38.16 54.70
CA PHE A 145 16.51 -37.70 54.98
C PHE A 145 17.02 -38.26 56.31
N GLU A 146 18.33 -38.38 56.43
CA GLU A 146 18.98 -38.81 57.66
C GLU A 146 18.78 -37.76 58.77
N ASN A 147 18.56 -38.21 60.01
CA ASN A 147 18.36 -37.36 61.19
C ASN A 147 17.10 -36.47 61.16
N ILE A 148 16.08 -36.85 60.37
CA ILE A 148 14.74 -36.23 60.35
C ILE A 148 13.72 -37.34 60.59
N ASP A 149 13.27 -37.48 61.84
CA ASP A 149 12.42 -38.61 62.26
C ASP A 149 11.03 -38.17 62.75
N SER A 150 10.82 -36.86 62.95
CA SER A 150 9.55 -36.29 63.39
C SER A 150 8.88 -35.41 62.32
N MET A 151 7.55 -35.27 62.43
CA MET A 151 6.78 -34.37 61.56
C MET A 151 7.23 -32.91 61.73
N GLU A 152 7.55 -32.50 62.95
CA GLU A 152 7.99 -31.15 63.30
C GLU A 152 9.35 -30.81 62.65
N GLU A 153 10.27 -31.77 62.57
CA GLU A 153 11.55 -31.60 61.88
C GLU A 153 11.37 -31.52 60.37
N ALA A 154 10.56 -32.41 59.79
CA ALA A 154 10.24 -32.40 58.37
C ALA A 154 9.54 -31.10 57.95
N GLN A 155 8.68 -30.53 58.80
CA GLN A 155 7.99 -29.27 58.52
C GLN A 155 8.97 -28.10 58.34
N LYS A 156 10.13 -28.13 59.00
CA LYS A 156 11.19 -27.10 58.83
C LYS A 156 11.87 -27.17 57.46
N LEU A 157 11.73 -28.29 56.74
CA LEU A 157 12.30 -28.47 55.40
C LEU A 157 11.35 -28.04 54.29
N VAL A 158 10.07 -27.81 54.58
CA VAL A 158 9.10 -27.30 53.61
C VAL A 158 9.53 -25.91 53.16
N GLY A 159 9.65 -25.69 51.85
CA GLY A 159 10.23 -24.47 51.28
C GLY A 159 11.65 -24.63 50.75
N SER A 160 12.33 -25.75 51.03
CA SER A 160 13.71 -25.96 50.60
C SER A 160 13.80 -26.51 49.18
N VAL A 161 14.87 -26.14 48.47
CA VAL A 161 15.22 -26.72 47.17
C VAL A 161 16.33 -27.76 47.35
N ILE A 162 16.16 -28.94 46.77
CA ILE A 162 17.14 -30.02 46.76
C ILE A 162 18.10 -29.80 45.61
N LEU A 163 19.39 -29.78 45.91
CA LEU A 163 20.48 -29.56 44.98
C LEU A 163 21.37 -30.81 44.87
N VAL A 164 22.03 -30.96 43.73
CA VAL A 164 23.17 -31.87 43.49
C VAL A 164 24.35 -31.09 42.93
N ARG A 165 25.57 -31.65 42.98
CA ARG A 165 26.72 -30.99 42.35
C ARG A 165 26.61 -31.03 40.84
N ASP A 166 27.08 -29.98 40.17
CA ASP A 166 27.05 -29.88 38.71
C ASP A 166 27.89 -30.96 38.02
N ASP A 167 28.94 -31.46 38.69
CA ASP A 167 29.78 -32.55 38.17
C ASP A 167 29.11 -33.94 38.22
N ASP A 168 27.98 -34.08 38.92
CA ASP A 168 27.23 -35.34 39.06
C ASP A 168 26.19 -35.49 37.94
N ARG A 169 26.56 -35.20 36.69
CA ARG A 169 25.67 -35.31 35.53
C ARG A 169 25.56 -36.78 35.07
N PRO A 170 24.34 -37.32 34.89
CA PRO A 170 24.15 -38.65 34.32
C PRO A 170 24.72 -38.73 32.89
N PRO A 171 25.26 -39.89 32.47
CA PRO A 171 25.57 -40.09 31.06
C PRO A 171 24.29 -40.01 30.23
N LEU A 172 24.35 -39.32 29.10
CA LEU A 172 23.25 -39.15 28.15
C LEU A 172 23.25 -40.27 27.10
N GLU A 173 22.08 -40.61 26.56
CA GLU A 173 21.98 -41.50 25.40
C GLU A 173 22.43 -40.79 24.11
N GLU A 174 22.71 -41.57 23.06
CA GLU A 174 23.13 -41.01 21.77
C GLU A 174 22.01 -40.16 21.15
N GLY A 175 22.30 -38.89 20.87
CA GLY A 175 21.33 -37.92 20.35
C GLY A 175 20.62 -37.10 21.41
N GLU A 176 20.93 -37.31 22.69
CA GLU A 176 20.46 -36.47 23.80
C GLU A 176 21.48 -35.39 24.15
N PHE A 177 20.97 -34.18 24.41
CA PHE A 177 21.82 -33.03 24.74
C PHE A 177 21.26 -32.28 25.93
N TYR A 178 22.13 -31.76 26.78
CA TYR A 178 21.67 -30.84 27.81
C TYR A 178 21.39 -29.45 27.26
N THR A 179 20.29 -28.85 27.70
CA THR A 179 19.86 -27.51 27.29
C THR A 179 20.95 -26.46 27.43
N HIS A 180 21.68 -26.47 28.55
CA HIS A 180 22.71 -25.47 28.84
C HIS A 180 23.94 -25.59 27.94
N ASP A 181 24.26 -26.79 27.46
CA ASP A 181 25.41 -27.00 26.58
C ASP A 181 25.14 -26.48 25.16
N LEU A 182 23.86 -26.50 24.73
CA LEU A 182 23.41 -25.99 23.44
C LEU A 182 23.41 -24.45 23.38
N ILE A 183 23.22 -23.76 24.51
CA ILE A 183 23.24 -22.30 24.56
C ILE A 183 24.66 -21.78 24.28
N GLY A 184 24.77 -20.86 23.31
CA GLY A 184 26.04 -20.30 22.86
C GLY A 184 26.70 -21.07 21.71
N MET A 185 26.12 -22.15 21.22
CA MET A 185 26.62 -22.86 20.03
C MET A 185 26.45 -22.02 18.76
N ARG A 186 27.43 -22.09 17.86
CA ARG A 186 27.37 -21.47 16.53
C ARG A 186 26.47 -22.29 15.61
N VAL A 187 25.58 -21.61 14.89
CA VAL A 187 24.65 -22.21 13.94
C VAL A 187 25.16 -21.95 12.52
N ILE A 188 25.35 -23.01 11.74
CA ILE A 188 25.93 -22.97 10.39
C ILE A 188 25.00 -23.68 9.41
N LEU A 189 24.84 -23.15 8.21
CA LEU A 189 24.05 -23.79 7.16
C LEU A 189 24.81 -25.00 6.59
N LYS A 190 24.18 -26.18 6.55
CA LYS A 190 24.84 -27.40 6.04
C LYS A 190 25.17 -27.33 4.55
N GLU A 191 24.32 -26.67 3.76
CA GLU A 191 24.46 -26.60 2.29
C GLU A 191 25.57 -25.64 1.85
N SER A 192 25.66 -24.46 2.47
CA SER A 192 26.61 -23.41 2.08
C SER A 192 27.83 -23.28 2.99
N GLY A 193 27.79 -23.89 4.19
CA GLY A 193 28.82 -23.69 5.22
C GLY A 193 28.81 -22.29 5.85
N GLU A 194 27.78 -21.48 5.56
CA GLU A 194 27.72 -20.10 6.01
C GLU A 194 27.29 -19.98 7.49
N PRO A 195 27.89 -19.07 8.27
CA PRO A 195 27.50 -18.82 9.65
C PRO A 195 26.16 -18.09 9.71
N VAL A 196 25.15 -18.74 10.28
CA VAL A 196 23.78 -18.22 10.42
C VAL A 196 23.66 -17.35 11.67
N GLY A 197 24.21 -17.79 12.80
CA GLY A 197 24.00 -17.11 14.07
C GLY A 197 24.50 -17.91 15.28
N THR A 198 24.00 -17.56 16.47
CA THR A 198 24.32 -18.24 17.74
C THR A 198 23.04 -18.57 18.49
N VAL A 199 22.98 -19.75 19.12
CA VAL A 199 21.85 -20.13 19.98
C VAL A 199 21.86 -19.27 21.25
N VAL A 200 20.77 -18.54 21.50
CA VAL A 200 20.62 -17.72 22.71
C VAL A 200 19.76 -18.36 23.77
N ASN A 201 18.83 -19.24 23.39
CA ASN A 201 17.95 -19.94 24.31
C ASN A 201 17.31 -21.17 23.65
N VAL A 202 16.71 -22.05 24.45
CA VAL A 202 16.00 -23.25 24.02
C VAL A 202 14.67 -23.32 24.76
N PHE A 203 13.58 -23.57 24.04
CA PHE A 203 12.22 -23.62 24.60
C PHE A 203 11.58 -24.97 24.29
N ASN A 204 11.04 -25.61 25.32
CA ASN A 204 10.20 -26.80 25.14
C ASN A 204 8.76 -26.38 24.83
N SER A 205 8.27 -26.68 23.64
CA SER A 205 6.91 -26.33 23.19
C SER A 205 5.86 -27.42 23.44
N GLY A 206 6.23 -28.52 24.08
CA GLY A 206 5.40 -29.71 24.31
C GLY A 206 5.30 -30.65 23.11
N ALA A 207 5.56 -30.17 21.88
CA ALA A 207 5.62 -31.00 20.67
C ALA A 207 7.05 -31.26 20.18
N SER A 208 7.91 -30.23 20.26
CA SER A 208 9.34 -30.28 19.92
C SER A 208 10.08 -29.17 20.67
N ASP A 209 11.36 -29.36 20.91
CA ASP A 209 12.20 -28.27 21.38
C ASP A 209 12.46 -27.25 20.27
N LEU A 210 12.51 -25.98 20.64
CA LEU A 210 12.69 -24.84 19.75
C LEU A 210 13.94 -24.06 20.17
N LEU A 211 14.93 -24.00 19.28
CA LEU A 211 16.09 -23.13 19.43
C LEU A 211 15.70 -21.70 19.09
N HIS A 212 16.19 -20.77 19.90
CA HIS A 212 16.13 -19.35 19.62
C HIS A 212 17.53 -18.90 19.17
N VAL A 213 17.66 -18.50 17.90
CA VAL A 213 18.94 -18.22 17.25
C VAL A 213 19.05 -16.72 16.96
N LYS A 214 20.09 -16.07 17.47
CA LYS A 214 20.46 -14.68 17.11
C LYS A 214 21.21 -14.70 15.78
N LEU A 215 20.59 -14.17 14.74
CA LEU A 215 21.15 -14.09 13.39
C LEU A 215 22.25 -13.03 13.32
N ASN A 216 23.27 -13.32 12.52
CA ASN A 216 24.35 -12.37 12.24
C ASN A 216 23.87 -11.28 11.26
N SER A 217 24.19 -10.02 11.54
CA SER A 217 23.77 -8.86 10.73
C SER A 217 24.32 -8.80 9.30
N SER A 218 25.19 -9.73 8.88
CA SER A 218 25.76 -9.76 7.53
C SER A 218 24.81 -10.34 6.47
N ARG A 219 23.67 -10.92 6.87
CA ARG A 219 22.63 -11.32 5.92
C ARG A 219 21.85 -10.07 5.51
N LYS A 220 22.34 -9.36 4.49
CA LYS A 220 21.57 -8.35 3.76
C LYS A 220 20.35 -9.03 3.16
N ILE A 221 19.21 -8.85 3.82
CA ILE A 221 17.91 -9.08 3.21
C ILE A 221 17.68 -7.89 2.27
N PRO A 222 17.24 -8.08 1.02
CA PRO A 222 16.87 -6.95 0.17
C PRO A 222 15.63 -6.29 0.75
N ASP A 223 15.81 -5.21 1.50
CA ASP A 223 14.72 -4.31 1.85
C ASP A 223 14.30 -3.58 0.57
N GLN A 224 13.09 -3.86 0.08
CA GLN A 224 12.38 -2.86 -0.71
C GLN A 224 12.00 -1.73 0.24
N ILE A 225 12.40 -0.51 -0.12
CA ILE A 225 12.30 0.76 0.63
C ILE A 225 13.58 1.06 1.41
N GLY A 226 14.47 1.77 0.73
CA GLY A 226 15.67 2.35 1.29
C GLY A 226 15.36 3.25 2.49
N ASN A 227 15.74 2.80 3.68
CA ASN A 227 16.07 3.64 4.81
C ASN A 227 16.94 2.85 5.78
N SER A 228 18.24 2.80 5.51
CA SER A 228 19.24 2.33 6.46
C SER A 228 19.39 3.36 7.58
N LYS A 229 18.76 3.11 8.73
CA LYS A 229 19.20 3.68 10.00
C LYS A 229 19.81 2.57 10.84
N THR A 230 21.14 2.57 10.90
CA THR A 230 21.95 1.89 11.91
C THR A 230 21.63 2.49 13.28
N GLY A 231 20.67 1.91 13.97
CA GLY A 231 20.49 2.11 15.41
C GLY A 231 21.41 1.13 16.14
N GLU A 232 22.42 1.66 16.83
CA GLU A 232 23.24 0.93 17.79
C GLU A 232 22.36 0.37 18.91
N GLY A 233 22.03 -0.92 18.78
CA GLY A 233 21.49 -1.77 19.81
C GLY A 233 21.89 -3.20 19.45
N ASP A 234 22.77 -3.79 20.26
CA ASP A 234 23.55 -5.02 20.02
C ASP A 234 22.71 -6.32 19.93
N SER A 235 21.65 -6.33 19.12
CA SER A 235 20.69 -7.44 19.04
C SER A 235 20.28 -7.68 17.58
N GLY A 236 21.06 -8.49 16.84
CA GLY A 236 20.66 -9.01 15.53
C GLY A 236 19.30 -9.75 15.58
N PRO A 237 18.62 -9.91 14.43
CA PRO A 237 17.28 -10.49 14.38
C PRO A 237 17.26 -11.92 14.94
N LEU A 238 16.17 -12.31 15.60
CA LEU A 238 16.04 -13.62 16.24
C LEU A 238 15.18 -14.56 15.40
N ALA A 239 15.64 -15.79 15.18
CA ALA A 239 14.93 -16.84 14.46
C ALA A 239 14.55 -18.00 15.39
N TRP A 240 13.37 -18.59 15.19
CA TRP A 240 12.95 -19.83 15.83
C TRP A 240 13.31 -21.02 14.92
N VAL A 241 14.08 -21.97 15.45
CA VAL A 241 14.53 -23.16 14.71
C VAL A 241 14.14 -24.40 15.49
N PRO A 242 13.24 -25.26 14.97
CA PRO A 242 12.90 -26.52 15.65
C PRO A 242 14.13 -27.44 15.75
N PHE A 243 14.39 -27.97 16.95
CA PHE A 243 15.49 -28.90 17.22
C PHE A 243 15.04 -30.33 16.93
N VAL A 244 15.01 -30.67 15.65
CA VAL A 244 14.69 -32.02 15.16
C VAL A 244 15.78 -32.45 14.20
N GLU A 245 16.09 -33.74 14.14
CA GLU A 245 17.15 -34.31 13.28
C GLU A 245 17.06 -33.84 11.81
N ALA A 246 15.83 -33.69 11.29
CA ALA A 246 15.60 -33.20 9.93
C ALA A 246 16.09 -31.76 9.68
N ILE A 247 16.06 -30.90 10.72
CA ILE A 247 16.45 -29.49 10.64
C ILE A 247 17.84 -29.28 11.23
N VAL A 248 18.21 -30.01 12.27
CA VAL A 248 19.51 -29.95 12.96
C VAL A 248 20.16 -31.35 12.93
N PRO A 249 20.66 -31.80 11.77
CA PRO A 249 21.18 -33.16 11.60
C PRO A 249 22.53 -33.41 12.30
N THR A 250 23.25 -32.38 12.73
CA THR A 250 24.58 -32.56 13.32
C THR A 250 24.87 -31.51 14.39
N VAL A 251 25.28 -31.98 15.56
CA VAL A 251 25.64 -31.17 16.72
C VAL A 251 27.03 -31.62 17.18
N ASP A 252 28.04 -30.75 17.03
CA ASP A 252 29.42 -31.00 17.45
C ASP A 252 29.70 -30.27 18.76
N MET A 253 29.71 -31.04 19.85
CA MET A 253 29.95 -30.53 21.21
C MET A 253 31.40 -30.08 21.41
N GLY A 254 32.36 -30.69 20.71
CA GLY A 254 33.78 -30.33 20.82
C GLY A 254 34.08 -28.98 20.19
N LYS A 255 33.49 -28.69 19.04
CA LYS A 255 33.65 -27.40 18.33
C LYS A 255 32.67 -26.32 18.78
N ARG A 256 31.62 -26.71 19.53
CA ARG A 256 30.45 -25.88 19.86
C ARG A 256 29.72 -25.36 18.61
N GLU A 257 29.49 -26.24 17.65
CA GLU A 257 28.84 -25.91 16.36
C GLU A 257 27.67 -26.86 16.07
N MET A 258 26.62 -26.34 15.44
CA MET A 258 25.52 -27.13 14.92
C MET A 258 25.26 -26.80 13.45
N LEU A 259 25.06 -27.84 12.65
CA LEU A 259 24.72 -27.71 11.24
C LEU A 259 23.20 -27.79 11.08
N ILE A 260 22.62 -26.82 10.38
CA ILE A 260 21.17 -26.75 10.13
C ILE A 260 20.84 -26.87 8.64
N THR A 261 19.69 -27.47 8.35
CA THR A 261 19.10 -27.61 7.01
C THR A 261 17.67 -27.05 7.02
N PRO A 262 17.50 -25.73 7.21
CA PRO A 262 16.17 -25.13 7.37
C PRO A 262 15.39 -25.10 6.04
N PRO A 263 14.06 -25.34 6.04
CA PRO A 263 13.22 -25.06 4.89
C PRO A 263 13.30 -23.60 4.44
N LYS A 264 13.09 -23.35 3.13
CA LYS A 264 13.09 -21.99 2.56
C LYS A 264 12.12 -21.08 3.32
N GLY A 265 12.58 -19.88 3.67
CA GLY A 265 11.81 -18.88 4.42
C GLY A 265 11.77 -19.06 5.94
N LEU A 266 12.17 -20.21 6.52
CA LEU A 266 12.10 -20.43 7.98
C LEU A 266 12.87 -19.35 8.78
N LEU A 267 14.05 -18.99 8.29
CA LEU A 267 14.91 -17.97 8.92
C LEU A 267 14.40 -16.53 8.72
N GLU A 268 13.41 -16.32 7.84
CA GLU A 268 12.84 -15.02 7.49
C GLU A 268 11.51 -14.74 8.21
N LEU A 269 10.87 -15.77 8.79
CA LEU A 269 9.54 -15.68 9.44
C LEU A 269 9.45 -14.69 10.61
N ASN A 270 10.59 -14.33 11.22
CA ASN A 270 10.66 -13.42 12.37
C ASN A 270 11.24 -12.04 12.04
N VAL A 271 11.59 -11.76 10.78
CA VAL A 271 12.04 -10.43 10.38
C VAL A 271 10.82 -9.51 10.45
N ARG A 272 10.60 -8.93 11.62
CA ARG A 272 9.54 -7.95 11.87
C ARG A 272 9.84 -6.73 11.00
N SER A 273 9.23 -6.65 9.83
CA SER A 273 9.36 -5.54 8.89
C SER A 273 8.90 -4.19 9.44
N ASP A 274 8.21 -4.19 10.59
CA ASP A 274 7.65 -2.99 11.18
C ASP A 274 8.25 -2.77 12.58
N THR A 275 9.29 -1.94 12.65
CA THR A 275 9.94 -1.45 13.90
C THR A 275 9.02 -0.58 14.76
N ARG A 276 7.80 -0.30 14.28
CA ARG A 276 6.81 0.55 14.93
C ARG A 276 6.22 -0.09 16.18
N SER A 277 6.00 0.74 17.19
CA SER A 277 5.39 0.36 18.46
C SER A 277 3.92 -0.06 18.29
N LYS A 278 3.40 -0.86 19.23
CA LYS A 278 1.96 -1.24 19.27
C LYS A 278 1.03 -0.02 19.25
N LYS A 279 1.47 1.11 19.84
CA LYS A 279 0.73 2.37 19.87
C LYS A 279 0.62 2.99 18.48
N GLU A 280 1.74 3.06 17.75
CA GLU A 280 1.78 3.61 16.39
C GLU A 280 0.92 2.79 15.42
N ARG A 281 0.96 1.46 15.50
CA ARG A 281 0.11 0.59 14.67
C ARG A 281 -1.38 0.84 14.87
N ARG A 282 -1.82 0.93 16.13
CA ARG A 282 -3.21 1.26 16.48
C ARG A 282 -3.60 2.66 15.97
N GLU A 283 -2.67 3.61 16.02
CA GLU A 283 -2.92 4.96 15.53
C GLU A 283 -3.08 5.00 14.00
N ILE A 284 -2.22 4.29 13.27
CA ILE A 284 -2.32 4.15 11.81
C ILE A 284 -3.63 3.47 11.44
N GLU A 285 -3.95 2.33 12.06
CA GLU A 285 -5.19 1.60 11.82
C GLU A 285 -6.42 2.49 12.08
N TRP A 286 -6.40 3.27 13.17
CA TRP A 286 -7.46 4.21 13.48
C TRP A 286 -7.55 5.36 12.46
N LYS A 287 -6.42 5.91 12.00
CA LYS A 287 -6.37 6.94 10.95
C LYS A 287 -6.93 6.39 9.64
N GLU A 288 -6.56 5.17 9.27
CA GLU A 288 -7.10 4.48 8.09
C GLU A 288 -8.59 4.23 8.21
N ARG A 289 -9.05 3.74 9.36
CA ARG A 289 -10.48 3.52 9.67
C ARG A 289 -11.27 4.82 9.50
N LYS A 290 -10.76 5.93 10.03
CA LYS A 290 -11.37 7.26 9.86
C LYS A 290 -11.35 7.74 8.42
N LYS A 291 -10.23 7.58 7.70
CA LYS A 291 -10.13 7.96 6.28
C LYS A 291 -11.09 7.16 5.42
N PHE A 292 -11.23 5.86 5.67
CA PHE A 292 -12.20 4.99 5.02
C PHE A 292 -13.64 5.41 5.34
N GLN A 293 -13.96 5.64 6.61
CA GLN A 293 -15.32 6.03 7.01
C GLN A 293 -15.73 7.38 6.40
N ARG A 294 -14.83 8.37 6.36
CA ARG A 294 -15.06 9.65 5.68
C ARG A 294 -15.32 9.45 4.19
N ARG A 295 -14.50 8.63 3.51
CA ARG A 295 -14.70 8.29 2.09
C ARG A 295 -16.04 7.61 1.83
N LEU A 296 -16.42 6.66 2.68
CA LEU A 296 -17.70 5.97 2.58
C LEU A 296 -18.89 6.93 2.74
N ILE A 297 -18.81 7.88 3.68
CA ILE A 297 -19.85 8.91 3.86
C ILE A 297 -19.92 9.83 2.64
N ALA A 298 -18.78 10.28 2.13
CA ALA A 298 -18.72 11.11 0.92
C ALA A 298 -19.30 10.40 -0.30
N ALA A 299 -18.94 9.13 -0.51
CA ALA A 299 -19.47 8.28 -1.57
C ALA A 299 -20.99 8.14 -1.46
N LYS A 300 -21.50 7.82 -0.27
CA LYS A 300 -22.95 7.69 -0.04
C LYS A 300 -23.70 8.98 -0.30
N LYS A 301 -23.17 10.11 0.19
CA LYS A 301 -23.75 11.43 -0.04
C LYS A 301 -23.84 11.73 -1.54
N LYS A 302 -22.77 11.48 -2.28
CA LYS A 302 -22.68 11.72 -3.72
C LYS A 302 -23.65 10.85 -4.52
N LEU A 303 -23.77 9.56 -4.19
CA LEU A 303 -24.79 8.70 -4.81
C LEU A 303 -26.21 9.16 -4.50
N SER A 304 -26.49 9.62 -3.27
CA SER A 304 -27.80 10.18 -2.94
C SER A 304 -28.09 11.46 -3.73
N GLU A 305 -27.10 12.34 -3.89
CA GLU A 305 -27.22 13.56 -4.71
C GLU A 305 -27.45 13.24 -6.19
N MET A 306 -26.88 12.15 -6.71
CA MET A 306 -27.09 11.66 -8.08
C MET A 306 -28.31 10.73 -8.25
N GLU A 307 -29.04 10.43 -7.17
CA GLU A 307 -30.15 9.47 -7.14
C GLU A 307 -29.78 8.05 -7.63
N GLN A 308 -28.58 7.58 -7.25
CA GLN A 308 -28.01 6.28 -7.60
C GLN A 308 -27.90 5.35 -6.38
N GLN A 309 -28.96 5.27 -5.57
CA GLN A 309 -28.92 4.52 -4.29
C GLN A 309 -28.83 3.01 -4.48
N HIS A 310 -29.12 2.45 -5.67
CA HIS A 310 -28.97 1.02 -5.94
C HIS A 310 -27.52 0.55 -5.79
N VAL A 311 -26.54 1.44 -6.03
CA VAL A 311 -25.11 1.15 -5.81
C VAL A 311 -24.80 0.89 -4.31
N PHE A 312 -25.67 1.29 -3.38
CA PHE A 312 -25.49 1.01 -1.95
C PHE A 312 -25.46 -0.47 -1.61
N HIS A 313 -26.05 -1.32 -2.45
CA HIS A 313 -26.00 -2.76 -2.26
C HIS A 313 -24.56 -3.28 -2.22
N GLY A 314 -23.66 -2.72 -3.05
CA GLY A 314 -22.24 -3.06 -3.04
C GLY A 314 -21.53 -2.82 -1.71
N PHE A 315 -21.95 -1.78 -0.96
CA PHE A 315 -21.38 -1.50 0.35
C PHE A 315 -21.84 -2.45 1.47
N ARG A 316 -22.94 -3.18 1.25
CA ARG A 316 -23.50 -4.10 2.25
C ARG A 316 -22.84 -5.47 2.18
N ASP A 317 -22.56 -5.93 0.96
CA ASP A 317 -22.15 -7.31 0.71
C ASP A 317 -20.64 -7.47 0.53
N GLY A 318 -19.89 -6.39 0.27
CA GLY A 318 -18.44 -6.44 0.02
C GLY A 318 -17.54 -6.45 1.26
N GLU A 319 -16.34 -7.02 1.11
CA GLU A 319 -15.26 -7.00 2.11
C GLU A 319 -14.69 -5.58 2.33
N LYS A 320 -13.71 -5.42 3.24
CA LYS A 320 -13.12 -4.11 3.54
C LYS A 320 -12.52 -3.45 2.29
N ASP A 321 -11.76 -4.21 1.51
CA ASP A 321 -11.02 -3.68 0.36
C ASP A 321 -11.94 -3.40 -0.83
N GLN A 322 -12.89 -4.30 -1.09
CA GLN A 322 -13.95 -4.11 -2.09
C GLN A 322 -14.80 -2.85 -1.81
N ARG A 323 -15.20 -2.63 -0.55
CA ARG A 323 -15.92 -1.41 -0.16
C ARG A 323 -15.05 -0.16 -0.30
N SER A 324 -13.74 -0.28 -0.04
CA SER A 324 -12.81 0.83 -0.23
C SER A 324 -12.63 1.16 -1.70
N LEU A 325 -12.55 0.16 -2.56
CA LEU A 325 -12.49 0.29 -4.01
C LEU A 325 -13.73 1.03 -4.53
N LEU A 326 -14.93 0.52 -4.21
CA LEU A 326 -16.19 1.14 -4.62
C LEU A 326 -16.31 2.59 -4.11
N ALA A 327 -15.96 2.84 -2.84
CA ALA A 327 -16.01 4.19 -2.27
C ALA A 327 -15.05 5.15 -2.99
N ASN A 328 -13.82 4.70 -3.30
CA ASN A 328 -12.87 5.51 -4.03
C ASN A 328 -13.38 5.83 -5.44
N GLN A 329 -13.90 4.84 -6.17
CA GLN A 329 -14.46 5.05 -7.51
C GLN A 329 -15.55 6.11 -7.50
N ILE A 330 -16.54 6.00 -6.61
CA ILE A 330 -17.66 6.95 -6.51
C ILE A 330 -17.17 8.36 -6.16
N VAL A 331 -16.25 8.47 -5.19
CA VAL A 331 -15.70 9.78 -4.79
C VAL A 331 -15.01 10.45 -5.96
N ASN A 332 -14.34 9.69 -6.84
CA ASN A 332 -13.60 10.23 -7.97
C ASN A 332 -14.48 10.59 -9.19
N VAL A 333 -15.69 10.04 -9.35
CA VAL A 333 -16.58 10.38 -10.49
C VAL A 333 -16.83 11.88 -10.59
N ASN A 334 -16.63 12.52 -11.73
CA ASN A 334 -17.02 13.92 -11.90
C ASN A 334 -18.56 14.06 -12.01
N SER A 335 -19.24 14.28 -10.87
CA SER A 335 -20.72 14.31 -10.82
C SER A 335 -21.34 15.48 -11.58
N LYS A 336 -20.63 16.60 -11.71
CA LYS A 336 -21.07 17.75 -12.52
C LYS A 336 -21.09 17.37 -14.00
N LEU A 337 -20.03 16.71 -14.45
CA LEU A 337 -19.86 16.27 -15.83
C LEU A 337 -20.85 15.14 -16.17
N LEU A 338 -21.06 14.19 -15.27
CA LEU A 338 -22.09 13.15 -15.41
C LEU A 338 -23.49 13.75 -15.53
N HIS A 339 -23.83 14.74 -14.69
CA HIS A 339 -25.12 15.40 -14.75
C HIS A 339 -25.32 16.12 -16.09
N GLN A 340 -24.28 16.79 -16.60
CA GLN A 340 -24.33 17.42 -17.91
C GLN A 340 -24.51 16.41 -19.04
N ALA A 341 -23.80 15.29 -18.98
CA ALA A 341 -23.90 14.23 -19.97
C ALA A 341 -25.31 13.61 -20.01
N LEU A 342 -25.93 13.41 -18.84
CA LEU A 342 -27.31 12.94 -18.72
C LEU A 342 -28.33 13.93 -19.31
N GLN A 343 -28.17 15.24 -19.06
CA GLN A 343 -29.04 16.26 -19.67
C GLN A 343 -28.95 16.27 -21.20
N ASN A 344 -27.77 15.98 -21.75
CA ASN A 344 -27.55 15.91 -23.19
C ASN A 344 -28.19 14.67 -23.85
N ILE A 345 -28.66 13.68 -23.08
CA ILE A 345 -29.49 12.58 -23.62
C ILE A 345 -30.86 13.13 -24.04
N GLU A 346 -31.47 13.95 -23.19
CA GLU A 346 -32.82 14.49 -23.40
C GLU A 346 -32.84 15.56 -24.51
N ILE A 347 -31.74 16.30 -24.63
CA ILE A 347 -31.52 17.24 -25.71
C ILE A 347 -30.96 16.43 -26.89
N LEU A 348 -31.84 15.94 -27.77
CA LEU A 348 -31.47 15.45 -29.12
C LEU A 348 -30.67 16.57 -29.81
N SER A 349 -29.36 16.55 -29.62
CA SER A 349 -28.51 17.66 -29.99
C SER A 349 -28.27 17.58 -31.48
N THR A 350 -28.77 18.59 -32.18
CA THR A 350 -28.22 19.07 -33.43
C THR A 350 -26.71 19.19 -33.24
N ARG A 351 -25.98 18.15 -33.67
CA ARG A 351 -24.53 18.20 -33.72
C ARG A 351 -24.15 19.46 -34.49
N PRO A 352 -23.32 20.35 -33.94
CA PRO A 352 -22.68 21.37 -34.74
C PRO A 352 -21.84 20.64 -35.77
N ASP A 353 -22.27 20.68 -37.03
CA ASP A 353 -21.48 20.10 -38.10
C ASP A 353 -20.13 20.86 -38.13
N LEU A 354 -19.04 20.14 -37.89
CA LEU A 354 -17.70 20.69 -37.88
C LEU A 354 -17.43 21.40 -39.22
N LEU A 355 -17.94 20.85 -40.33
CA LEU A 355 -17.84 21.48 -41.65
C LEU A 355 -18.60 22.81 -41.70
N GLN A 356 -19.79 22.89 -41.08
CA GLN A 356 -20.55 24.13 -40.98
C GLN A 356 -19.79 25.20 -40.17
N ILE A 357 -19.23 24.85 -39.01
CA ILE A 357 -18.42 25.78 -38.21
C ILE A 357 -17.19 26.23 -39.00
N LEU A 358 -16.47 25.28 -39.60
CA LEU A 358 -15.30 25.58 -40.42
C LEU A 358 -15.65 26.48 -41.60
N SER A 359 -16.84 26.31 -42.21
CA SER A 359 -17.31 27.15 -43.31
C SER A 359 -17.48 28.62 -42.90
N ALA A 360 -17.79 28.89 -41.64
CA ALA A 360 -17.95 30.24 -41.09
C ALA A 360 -16.63 30.94 -40.72
N VAL A 361 -15.49 30.21 -40.69
CA VAL A 361 -14.18 30.78 -40.34
C VAL A 361 -13.71 31.75 -41.45
N PRO A 362 -13.27 32.98 -41.13
CA PRO A 362 -12.80 33.93 -42.14
C PRO A 362 -11.64 33.38 -42.98
N ARG A 363 -11.63 33.69 -44.29
CA ARG A 363 -10.55 33.26 -45.20
C ARG A 363 -9.16 33.72 -44.75
N SER A 364 -9.07 34.89 -44.09
CA SER A 364 -7.82 35.41 -43.51
C SER A 364 -7.21 34.51 -42.43
N ASN A 365 -8.02 33.64 -41.81
CA ASN A 365 -7.62 32.74 -40.74
C ASN A 365 -7.47 31.29 -41.23
N ARG A 366 -7.50 31.07 -42.56
CA ARG A 366 -7.30 29.75 -43.16
C ARG A 366 -6.00 29.73 -43.95
N VAL A 367 -5.13 28.78 -43.65
CA VAL A 367 -3.89 28.56 -44.40
C VAL A 367 -3.90 27.16 -44.96
N LYS A 368 -3.62 27.04 -46.26
CA LYS A 368 -3.45 25.75 -46.91
C LYS A 368 -1.96 25.37 -46.93
N VAL A 369 -1.65 24.15 -46.53
CA VAL A 369 -0.29 23.58 -46.55
C VAL A 369 -0.18 22.64 -47.74
N SER A 370 0.87 22.80 -48.54
CA SER A 370 1.21 21.85 -49.58
C SER A 370 2.13 20.78 -49.02
N ASP A 371 1.80 19.50 -49.22
CA ASP A 371 2.56 18.34 -48.72
C ASP A 371 3.96 18.17 -49.36
N LYS A 372 4.37 19.07 -50.27
CA LYS A 372 5.68 19.01 -50.94
C LYS A 372 6.56 20.18 -50.52
N PRO A 373 7.72 19.95 -49.87
CA PRO A 373 8.78 20.95 -49.83
C PRO A 373 9.23 21.17 -51.28
N SER A 374 9.08 22.40 -51.79
CA SER A 374 9.51 22.77 -53.13
C SER A 374 11.04 22.67 -53.22
N SER A 375 11.52 21.54 -53.73
CA SER A 375 12.93 21.29 -54.07
C SER A 375 13.39 21.99 -55.36
N SER A 376 12.93 23.21 -55.60
CA SER A 376 13.45 24.07 -56.66
C SER A 376 14.04 25.33 -56.04
N GLY A 377 15.34 25.28 -55.78
CA GLY A 377 16.11 26.45 -55.41
C GLY A 377 16.10 27.46 -56.54
N THR A 378 15.30 28.51 -56.40
CA THR A 378 15.56 29.89 -56.84
C THR A 378 14.32 30.71 -56.52
N GLY A 379 14.38 31.50 -55.44
CA GLY A 379 13.30 32.41 -55.07
C GLY A 379 13.23 32.70 -53.57
N LEU A 380 14.06 33.63 -53.10
CA LEU A 380 13.86 34.35 -51.84
C LEU A 380 12.56 35.15 -51.91
N LEU A 381 11.42 34.49 -51.69
CA LEU A 381 10.13 35.14 -51.49
C LEU A 381 9.41 34.43 -50.35
N SER A 382 9.43 35.09 -49.18
CA SER A 382 8.49 35.01 -48.05
C SER A 382 7.25 34.11 -48.27
N ASP A 383 7.40 32.80 -48.17
CA ASP A 383 6.25 31.90 -48.05
C ASP A 383 5.57 32.18 -46.68
N PRO A 384 4.28 32.57 -46.65
CA PRO A 384 3.54 32.74 -45.40
C PRO A 384 3.71 31.56 -44.46
N TYR A 385 3.77 30.33 -44.97
CA TYR A 385 3.95 29.13 -44.15
C TYR A 385 5.31 29.11 -43.44
N CYS A 386 6.42 29.40 -44.15
CA CYS A 386 7.75 29.49 -43.55
C CYS A 386 7.82 30.55 -42.42
N LYS A 387 7.12 31.68 -42.59
CA LYS A 387 7.04 32.73 -41.55
C LYS A 387 6.29 32.23 -40.32
N LEU A 388 5.18 31.51 -40.51
CA LEU A 388 4.40 30.92 -39.42
C LEU A 388 5.20 29.84 -38.70
N GLN A 389 5.86 28.94 -39.43
CA GLN A 389 6.75 27.92 -38.88
C GLN A 389 7.83 28.53 -37.99
N ARG A 390 8.51 29.58 -38.47
CA ARG A 390 9.55 30.28 -37.69
C ARG A 390 8.98 30.96 -36.45
N SER A 391 7.82 31.62 -36.57
CA SER A 391 7.16 32.25 -35.43
C SER A 391 6.72 31.24 -34.38
N GLY A 392 6.19 30.09 -34.80
CA GLY A 392 5.77 29.02 -33.90
C GLY A 392 6.97 28.39 -33.18
N TYR A 393 8.05 28.11 -33.92
CA TYR A 393 9.28 27.58 -33.35
C TYR A 393 9.83 28.47 -32.23
N VAL A 394 9.93 29.78 -32.45
CA VAL A 394 10.40 30.74 -31.44
C VAL A 394 9.53 30.75 -30.18
N LEU A 395 8.21 30.56 -30.33
CA LEU A 395 7.32 30.46 -29.17
C LEU A 395 7.57 29.16 -28.40
N THR A 396 7.69 28.03 -29.10
CA THR A 396 7.96 26.74 -28.48
C THR A 396 9.31 26.72 -27.77
N SER A 397 10.40 27.16 -28.41
CA SER A 397 11.75 27.20 -27.83
C SER A 397 11.88 28.14 -26.63
N ASN A 398 11.00 29.14 -26.53
CA ASN A 398 10.95 30.07 -25.40
C ASN A 398 10.05 29.56 -24.25
N GLY A 399 9.59 28.30 -24.30
CA GLY A 399 8.70 27.71 -23.29
C GLY A 399 7.29 28.31 -23.27
N LYS A 400 6.86 29.00 -24.34
CA LYS A 400 5.53 29.64 -24.42
C LYS A 400 4.42 28.66 -24.80
N VAL A 401 4.77 27.44 -25.16
CA VAL A 401 3.84 26.40 -25.60
C VAL A 401 3.97 25.20 -24.69
N ALA A 402 2.86 24.77 -24.08
CA ALA A 402 2.75 23.48 -23.42
C ALA A 402 2.06 22.49 -24.36
N ILE A 403 2.43 21.21 -24.23
CA ILE A 403 1.93 20.14 -25.07
C ILE A 403 1.16 19.15 -24.21
N VAL A 404 -0.05 18.79 -24.63
CA VAL A 404 -0.88 17.74 -24.06
C VAL A 404 -1.02 16.62 -25.10
N LEU A 405 -0.39 15.48 -24.82
CA LEU A 405 -0.50 14.28 -25.63
C LEU A 405 -1.56 13.36 -25.07
N VAL A 406 -2.56 13.01 -25.90
CA VAL A 406 -3.59 12.04 -25.55
C VAL A 406 -3.20 10.68 -26.13
N LEU A 407 -3.03 9.69 -25.26
CA LEU A 407 -2.60 8.33 -25.57
C LEU A 407 -3.78 7.37 -25.37
N GLU A 408 -4.46 7.03 -26.46
CA GLU A 408 -5.56 6.06 -26.42
C GLU A 408 -5.03 4.62 -26.33
N GLU A 409 -5.76 3.75 -25.62
CA GLU A 409 -5.61 2.31 -25.77
C GLU A 409 -6.23 1.90 -27.11
N ILE A 410 -5.42 1.31 -27.99
CA ILE A 410 -5.94 0.60 -29.16
C ILE A 410 -6.59 -0.67 -28.61
N GLU A 411 -7.89 -0.62 -28.30
CA GLU A 411 -8.66 -1.85 -28.12
C GLU A 411 -8.57 -2.61 -29.45
N ALA A 412 -8.00 -3.82 -29.40
CA ALA A 412 -7.73 -4.66 -30.56
C ALA A 412 -9.01 -4.97 -31.36
N ILE A 413 -9.36 -4.09 -32.28
CA ILE A 413 -10.36 -4.33 -33.33
C ILE A 413 -9.58 -4.82 -34.55
N ASP A 414 -9.81 -6.08 -34.88
CA ASP A 414 -9.33 -6.83 -36.06
C ASP A 414 -7.81 -6.86 -36.32
N LYS A 415 -7.18 -7.93 -35.81
CA LYS A 415 -5.83 -8.42 -36.19
C LYS A 415 -5.77 -8.93 -37.65
N THR A 416 -6.13 -8.13 -38.65
CA THR A 416 -6.00 -8.52 -40.07
C THR A 416 -5.24 -7.54 -40.96
N SER A 417 -4.71 -6.43 -40.45
CA SER A 417 -3.72 -5.66 -41.20
C SER A 417 -2.80 -4.89 -40.26
N TYR A 418 -1.69 -5.53 -39.89
CA TYR A 418 -0.30 -5.05 -40.02
C TYR A 418 0.58 -6.00 -39.21
N THR A 419 1.59 -6.55 -39.88
CA THR A 419 2.40 -7.67 -39.43
C THR A 419 3.47 -7.27 -38.42
N SER A 420 3.52 -8.06 -37.35
CA SER A 420 4.71 -8.58 -36.66
C SER A 420 5.71 -7.59 -36.05
N LEU A 421 5.56 -7.26 -34.77
CA LEU A 421 6.68 -7.15 -33.82
C LEU A 421 6.20 -7.50 -32.40
N VAL A 422 6.80 -8.57 -31.85
CA VAL A 422 6.99 -8.91 -30.43
C VAL A 422 5.75 -9.01 -29.52
N ASN A 423 5.55 -10.20 -28.97
CA ASN A 423 4.71 -10.46 -27.80
C ASN A 423 5.13 -9.56 -26.62
N SER A 424 4.48 -8.43 -26.42
CA SER A 424 4.35 -7.81 -25.11
C SER A 424 2.88 -7.49 -24.88
N GLU A 425 2.29 -8.09 -23.84
CA GLU A 425 1.08 -7.58 -23.23
C GLU A 425 1.40 -6.18 -22.66
N GLY A 426 1.29 -5.14 -23.49
CA GLY A 426 1.71 -3.79 -23.15
C GLY A 426 1.13 -2.79 -24.14
N ASN A 427 0.67 -1.64 -23.62
CA ASN A 427 -0.06 -0.63 -24.36
C ASN A 427 0.75 -0.09 -25.57
N GLU A 428 0.33 -0.43 -26.79
CA GLU A 428 1.06 -0.13 -28.04
C GLU A 428 1.30 1.37 -28.23
N SER A 429 0.39 2.24 -27.80
CA SER A 429 0.51 3.70 -27.94
C SER A 429 1.60 4.31 -27.05
N ALA A 430 1.77 3.81 -25.83
CA ALA A 430 2.85 4.19 -24.93
C ALA A 430 4.22 3.77 -25.49
N ASN A 431 4.29 2.54 -26.03
CA ASN A 431 5.49 2.04 -26.68
C ASN A 431 5.83 2.83 -27.95
N LEU A 432 4.82 3.22 -28.74
CA LEU A 432 4.99 4.09 -29.91
C LEU A 432 5.50 5.49 -29.50
N LEU A 433 5.01 6.06 -28.40
CA LEU A 433 5.53 7.32 -27.86
C LEU A 433 7.00 7.20 -27.47
N ILE A 434 7.34 6.19 -26.66
CA ILE A 434 8.72 5.96 -26.23
C ILE A 434 9.61 5.77 -27.46
N LYS A 435 9.21 4.94 -28.42
CA LYS A 435 9.93 4.75 -29.67
C LYS A 435 10.09 6.05 -30.45
N ALA A 436 9.03 6.86 -30.57
CA ALA A 436 9.12 8.15 -31.24
C ALA A 436 10.06 9.13 -30.51
N LEU A 437 10.11 9.12 -29.18
CA LEU A 437 11.01 9.99 -28.42
C LEU A 437 12.48 9.56 -28.47
N VAL A 438 12.73 8.25 -28.56
CA VAL A 438 14.06 7.64 -28.76
C VAL A 438 14.56 7.85 -30.20
N ASP A 439 13.70 7.58 -31.18
CA ASP A 439 13.98 7.82 -32.60
C ASP A 439 13.90 9.34 -32.87
N ASP A 440 14.97 10.07 -32.57
CA ASP A 440 15.09 11.55 -32.72
C ASP A 440 14.74 12.07 -34.14
N HIS A 441 14.62 11.17 -35.12
CA HIS A 441 14.09 11.42 -36.46
C HIS A 441 12.57 11.65 -36.54
N SER A 442 11.82 11.47 -35.43
CA SER A 442 10.36 11.71 -35.36
C SER A 442 10.01 13.20 -35.27
N GLY A 443 10.90 14.03 -34.72
CA GLY A 443 10.79 15.48 -34.75
C GLY A 443 9.58 16.05 -34.01
N PHE A 444 9.10 15.43 -32.94
CA PHE A 444 7.95 15.98 -32.19
C PHE A 444 8.28 17.32 -31.51
N VAL A 445 9.33 17.32 -30.69
CA VAL A 445 10.01 18.50 -30.15
C VAL A 445 11.50 18.21 -30.23
N LYS A 446 12.27 19.17 -30.75
CA LYS A 446 13.73 19.02 -30.83
C LYS A 446 14.33 18.86 -29.44
N ILE A 447 15.32 17.97 -29.30
CA ILE A 447 15.99 17.71 -28.01
C ILE A 447 16.46 18.99 -27.32
N GLU A 448 17.00 19.95 -28.09
CA GLU A 448 17.50 21.24 -27.58
C GLU A 448 16.42 22.08 -26.88
N ASP A 449 15.15 21.91 -27.23
CA ASP A 449 14.04 22.69 -26.71
C ASP A 449 13.26 21.95 -25.60
N ARG A 450 13.45 20.63 -25.44
CA ARG A 450 12.63 19.77 -24.55
C ARG A 450 12.66 20.22 -23.08
N SER A 451 13.77 20.73 -22.57
CA SER A 451 13.87 21.22 -21.18
C SER A 451 13.01 22.47 -20.90
N THR A 452 12.59 23.18 -21.95
CA THR A 452 11.77 24.39 -21.83
C THR A 452 10.28 24.13 -22.03
N VAL A 453 9.91 23.02 -22.67
CA VAL A 453 8.54 22.72 -23.10
C VAL A 453 7.83 21.88 -22.05
N PRO A 454 6.77 22.40 -21.40
CA PRO A 454 5.95 21.61 -20.48
C PRO A 454 5.17 20.53 -21.25
N LEU A 455 5.22 19.28 -20.76
CA LEU A 455 4.60 18.12 -21.39
C LEU A 455 3.60 17.44 -20.45
N LEU A 456 2.37 17.27 -20.92
CA LEU A 456 1.31 16.58 -20.21
C LEU A 456 0.93 15.33 -21.01
N LEU A 457 0.96 14.17 -20.37
CA LEU A 457 0.63 12.88 -20.95
C LEU A 457 -0.70 12.41 -20.36
N VAL A 458 -1.73 12.33 -21.17
CA VAL A 458 -3.06 11.85 -20.79
C VAL A 458 -3.20 10.40 -21.28
N ALA A 459 -3.35 9.45 -20.36
CA ALA A 459 -3.38 8.03 -20.68
C ALA A 459 -4.32 7.23 -19.78
N SER A 460 -4.59 5.99 -20.17
CA SER A 460 -5.35 5.05 -19.34
C SER A 460 -4.64 4.77 -17.99
N THR A 461 -5.42 4.46 -16.96
CA THR A 461 -4.93 4.14 -15.60
C THR A 461 -3.82 3.09 -15.60
N GLY A 462 -3.95 2.05 -16.44
CA GLY A 462 -2.98 0.96 -16.53
C GLY A 462 -1.64 1.38 -17.16
N SER A 463 -1.63 2.51 -17.86
CA SER A 463 -0.48 2.98 -18.64
C SER A 463 0.34 4.05 -17.93
N ILE A 464 -0.20 4.67 -16.87
CA ILE A 464 0.48 5.74 -16.14
C ILE A 464 1.80 5.25 -15.53
N ASN A 465 1.79 4.13 -14.79
CA ASN A 465 3.02 3.65 -14.15
C ASN A 465 4.07 3.19 -15.19
N PRO A 466 3.73 2.37 -16.21
CA PRO A 466 4.68 2.04 -17.28
C PRO A 466 5.25 3.27 -18.00
N LEU A 467 4.45 4.31 -18.21
CA LEU A 467 4.93 5.57 -18.81
C LEU A 467 5.89 6.30 -17.87
N GLN A 468 5.60 6.38 -16.57
CA GLN A 468 6.48 7.01 -15.58
C GLN A 468 7.82 6.29 -15.48
N GLU A 469 7.80 4.95 -15.42
CA GLU A 469 9.00 4.11 -15.43
C GLU A 469 9.77 4.31 -16.75
N GLY A 470 9.09 4.23 -17.90
CA GLY A 470 9.70 4.43 -19.21
C GLY A 470 10.35 5.80 -19.39
N PHE A 471 9.75 6.88 -18.87
CA PHE A 471 10.38 8.21 -18.88
C PHE A 471 11.56 8.28 -17.91
N SER A 472 11.46 7.71 -16.72
CA SER A 472 12.53 7.72 -15.73
C SER A 472 13.76 6.95 -16.22
N ASP A 473 13.56 5.80 -16.86
CA ASP A 473 14.61 4.94 -17.39
C ASP A 473 15.40 5.60 -18.54
N HIS A 474 14.81 6.60 -19.19
CA HIS A 474 15.41 7.33 -20.33
C HIS A 474 15.70 8.80 -20.00
N ASP A 475 15.90 9.14 -18.72
CA ASP A 475 16.21 10.50 -18.27
C ASP A 475 15.24 11.56 -18.82
N TYR A 476 13.95 11.22 -18.78
CA TYR A 476 12.83 12.00 -19.28
C TYR A 476 12.99 12.47 -20.73
N PHE A 477 13.82 11.80 -21.54
CA PHE A 477 14.10 12.13 -22.94
C PHE A 477 14.57 13.57 -23.15
N GLY A 478 15.22 14.19 -22.15
CA GLY A 478 15.66 15.59 -22.18
C GLY A 478 14.58 16.62 -21.83
N PHE A 479 13.37 16.19 -21.48
CA PHE A 479 12.39 17.06 -20.83
C PHE A 479 12.79 17.32 -19.37
N ASP A 480 12.39 18.48 -18.85
CA ASP A 480 12.55 18.79 -17.42
C ASP A 480 11.54 17.95 -16.62
N PRO A 481 11.96 17.07 -15.70
CA PRO A 481 11.05 16.20 -14.95
C PRO A 481 9.99 16.96 -14.15
N GLU A 482 10.30 18.17 -13.69
CA GLU A 482 9.33 19.03 -12.97
C GLU A 482 8.26 19.62 -13.89
N LYS A 483 8.47 19.54 -15.21
CA LYS A 483 7.55 20.01 -16.25
C LYS A 483 6.93 18.86 -17.07
N VAL A 484 6.95 17.63 -16.53
CA VAL A 484 6.27 16.47 -17.13
C VAL A 484 5.17 15.97 -16.19
N TRP A 485 3.92 16.00 -16.63
CA TRP A 485 2.77 15.50 -15.87
C TRP A 485 2.16 14.27 -16.54
N PHE A 486 1.83 13.26 -15.73
CA PHE A 486 1.11 12.07 -16.15
C PHE A 486 -0.31 12.12 -15.57
N LEU A 487 -1.31 12.18 -16.44
CA LEU A 487 -2.71 12.38 -16.08
C LEU A 487 -3.55 11.18 -16.53
N GLU A 488 -4.36 10.66 -15.61
CA GLU A 488 -5.35 9.63 -15.95
C GLU A 488 -6.48 10.26 -16.78
N GLU A 489 -6.89 9.57 -17.85
CA GLU A 489 -8.07 9.96 -18.64
C GLU A 489 -9.33 10.14 -17.78
N GLU A 490 -10.11 11.17 -18.09
CA GLU A 490 -11.41 11.37 -17.46
C GLU A 490 -12.40 10.28 -17.91
N LYS A 491 -13.02 9.61 -16.94
CA LYS A 491 -13.97 8.52 -17.18
C LYS A 491 -15.33 8.87 -16.60
N LEU A 492 -16.38 8.48 -17.30
CA LEU A 492 -17.75 8.53 -16.79
C LEU A 492 -18.36 7.14 -16.62
N PRO A 493 -19.24 6.96 -15.62
CA PRO A 493 -20.03 5.75 -15.49
C PRO A 493 -20.95 5.53 -16.69
N LEU A 494 -21.09 4.27 -17.10
CA LEU A 494 -22.13 3.86 -18.04
C LEU A 494 -23.47 3.85 -17.34
N VAL A 495 -24.52 4.25 -18.06
CA VAL A 495 -25.87 4.33 -17.51
C VAL A 495 -26.86 3.53 -18.35
N SER A 496 -27.94 3.05 -17.72
CA SER A 496 -29.00 2.31 -18.40
C SER A 496 -29.71 3.17 -19.44
N SER A 497 -30.03 2.60 -20.60
CA SER A 497 -30.79 3.32 -21.63
C SER A 497 -32.30 3.27 -21.45
N SER A 498 -32.82 2.26 -20.74
CA SER A 498 -34.24 2.16 -20.43
C SER A 498 -34.59 3.06 -19.24
N ILE A 499 -35.57 3.93 -19.45
CA ILE A 499 -36.28 4.67 -18.41
C ILE A 499 -37.54 3.86 -18.14
N GLU A 500 -37.47 2.89 -17.22
CA GLU A 500 -38.70 2.26 -16.72
C GLU A 500 -39.55 3.32 -16.02
N GLU A 501 -40.79 3.53 -16.51
CA GLU A 501 -41.87 4.33 -15.92
C GLU A 501 -41.44 5.34 -14.83
N GLY A 502 -40.82 6.45 -15.25
CA GLY A 502 -40.49 7.59 -14.37
C GLY A 502 -39.18 7.48 -13.58
N ARG A 503 -38.33 6.48 -13.83
CA ARG A 503 -37.01 6.34 -13.19
C ARG A 503 -35.89 6.97 -14.02
N LYS A 504 -34.94 7.64 -13.36
CA LYS A 504 -33.71 8.19 -13.98
C LYS A 504 -32.77 7.07 -14.45
N HIS A 505 -31.89 7.39 -15.40
CA HIS A 505 -30.82 6.51 -15.86
C HIS A 505 -29.99 5.99 -14.68
N LYS A 506 -29.80 4.67 -14.59
CA LYS A 506 -29.06 4.02 -13.49
C LYS A 506 -27.63 3.71 -13.90
N ILE A 507 -26.66 3.98 -13.02
CA ILE A 507 -25.27 3.54 -13.20
C ILE A 507 -25.23 2.01 -13.28
N LEU A 508 -24.63 1.47 -14.34
CA LEU A 508 -24.50 0.03 -14.54
C LEU A 508 -23.30 -0.52 -13.74
N MET A 509 -23.49 -1.64 -13.06
CA MET A 509 -22.43 -2.27 -12.25
C MET A 509 -21.69 -3.33 -13.07
N LYS A 510 -20.35 -3.34 -13.03
CA LYS A 510 -19.53 -4.41 -13.61
C LYS A 510 -19.45 -5.61 -12.67
N SER A 511 -19.46 -5.35 -11.38
CA SER A 511 -19.54 -6.32 -10.28
C SER A 511 -20.20 -5.65 -9.08
N PRO A 512 -20.52 -6.37 -7.99
CA PRO A 512 -21.13 -5.74 -6.81
C PRO A 512 -20.33 -4.56 -6.23
N TRP A 513 -19.02 -4.48 -6.48
CA TRP A 513 -18.10 -3.48 -5.92
C TRP A 513 -17.38 -2.62 -6.98
N GLU A 514 -17.78 -2.72 -8.25
CA GLU A 514 -17.18 -1.94 -9.34
C GLU A 514 -18.29 -1.56 -10.33
N PHE A 515 -18.39 -0.27 -10.68
CA PHE A 515 -19.30 0.16 -11.75
C PHE A 515 -18.60 0.22 -13.10
N LEU A 516 -19.37 0.08 -14.17
CA LEU A 516 -18.89 0.22 -15.54
C LEU A 516 -18.58 1.69 -15.81
N GLN A 517 -17.41 1.96 -16.36
CA GLN A 517 -16.97 3.30 -16.73
C GLN A 517 -16.16 3.24 -18.03
N ARG A 518 -16.24 4.31 -18.83
CA ARG A 518 -15.48 4.46 -20.08
C ARG A 518 -14.84 5.84 -20.14
N PRO A 519 -13.68 5.98 -20.80
CA PRO A 519 -13.11 7.29 -21.12
C PRO A 519 -14.12 8.12 -21.90
N ILE A 520 -14.20 9.42 -21.59
CA ILE A 520 -15.12 10.31 -22.30
C ILE A 520 -14.57 10.81 -23.65
N GLY A 521 -13.38 10.35 -24.06
CA GLY A 521 -12.72 10.79 -25.29
C GLY A 521 -11.93 12.09 -25.14
N SER A 522 -11.49 12.65 -26.28
CA SER A 522 -10.54 13.78 -26.36
C SER A 522 -11.03 15.06 -25.69
N GLY A 523 -12.35 15.31 -25.63
CA GLY A 523 -12.94 16.44 -24.92
C GLY A 523 -12.69 16.39 -23.40
N GLY A 524 -12.37 15.23 -22.85
CA GLY A 524 -12.04 15.06 -21.44
C GLY A 524 -10.79 15.80 -20.99
N VAL A 525 -9.88 16.15 -21.90
CA VAL A 525 -8.72 17.01 -21.59
C VAL A 525 -9.15 18.34 -20.98
N ILE A 526 -10.26 18.93 -21.46
CA ILE A 526 -10.80 20.19 -20.91
C ILE A 526 -11.26 19.99 -19.46
N SER A 527 -11.80 18.81 -19.14
CA SER A 527 -12.17 18.44 -17.76
C SER A 527 -10.96 18.25 -16.87
N LEU A 528 -9.93 17.55 -17.35
CA LEU A 528 -8.71 17.30 -16.57
C LEU A 528 -8.00 18.61 -16.20
N LEU A 529 -7.89 19.53 -17.16
CA LEU A 529 -7.33 20.86 -16.94
C LEU A 529 -8.21 21.75 -16.04
N SER A 530 -9.50 21.43 -15.88
CA SER A 530 -10.40 22.08 -14.92
C SER A 530 -10.32 21.52 -13.52
N SER A 531 -10.16 20.21 -13.40
CA SER A 531 -10.23 19.50 -12.12
C SER A 531 -8.98 19.73 -11.28
N GLN A 532 -7.86 20.06 -11.92
CA GLN A 532 -6.63 20.48 -11.26
C GLN A 532 -6.53 22.00 -11.31
N GLU A 533 -7.19 22.70 -10.37
CA GLU A 533 -7.18 24.16 -10.30
C GLU A 533 -5.76 24.75 -10.31
N SER A 534 -4.76 24.03 -9.78
CA SER A 534 -3.36 24.49 -9.79
C SER A 534 -2.68 24.35 -11.16
N LEU A 535 -3.05 23.37 -11.99
CA LEU A 535 -2.23 23.01 -13.17
C LEU A 535 -2.21 24.12 -14.23
N LEU A 536 -3.37 24.71 -14.55
CA LEU A 536 -3.40 25.85 -15.48
C LEU A 536 -2.72 27.08 -14.89
N ASP A 537 -2.74 27.27 -13.58
CA ASP A 537 -2.05 28.38 -12.91
C ASP A 537 -0.53 28.15 -12.93
N GLU A 538 -0.06 26.94 -12.61
CA GLU A 538 1.35 26.49 -12.72
C GLU A 538 1.89 26.69 -14.14
N LEU A 539 1.16 26.26 -15.18
CA LEU A 539 1.55 26.51 -16.57
C LEU A 539 1.63 28.02 -16.87
N GLY A 540 0.74 28.82 -16.27
CA GLY A 540 0.79 30.28 -16.36
C GLY A 540 2.02 30.89 -15.71
N GLU A 541 2.43 30.39 -14.55
CA GLU A 541 3.65 30.79 -13.84
C GLU A 541 4.92 30.42 -14.61
N LEU A 542 4.91 29.28 -15.30
CA LEU A 542 5.94 28.88 -16.25
C LEU A 542 5.96 29.75 -17.52
N GLY A 543 5.00 30.67 -17.68
CA GLY A 543 4.96 31.63 -18.79
C GLY A 543 4.32 31.08 -20.06
N VAL A 544 3.58 29.98 -19.97
CA VAL A 544 2.87 29.36 -21.10
C VAL A 544 1.73 30.26 -21.59
N GLU A 545 1.69 30.50 -22.90
CA GLU A 545 0.68 31.30 -23.58
C GLU A 545 -0.26 30.44 -24.44
N TYR A 546 0.22 29.28 -24.89
CA TYR A 546 -0.52 28.36 -25.75
C TYR A 546 -0.43 26.93 -25.24
N ILE A 547 -1.54 26.19 -25.34
CA ILE A 547 -1.62 24.77 -25.02
C ILE A 547 -2.02 24.02 -26.28
N GLN A 548 -1.13 23.17 -26.77
CA GLN A 548 -1.38 22.29 -27.91
C GLN A 548 -1.87 20.93 -27.40
N VAL A 549 -3.04 20.49 -27.85
CA VAL A 549 -3.64 19.20 -27.50
C VAL A 549 -3.66 18.36 -28.78
N CYS A 550 -2.91 17.26 -28.79
CA CYS A 550 -2.75 16.45 -29.99
C CYS A 550 -2.55 14.95 -29.69
N LYS A 551 -2.74 14.14 -30.74
CA LYS A 551 -2.30 12.74 -30.78
C LYS A 551 -0.95 12.64 -31.50
N ILE A 552 -0.20 11.60 -31.20
CA ILE A 552 1.04 11.30 -31.93
C ILE A 552 0.66 10.86 -33.34
N ASN A 553 1.09 11.62 -34.34
CA ASN A 553 0.93 11.26 -35.74
C ASN A 553 2.32 11.11 -36.40
N PRO A 554 2.73 9.90 -36.80
CA PRO A 554 4.05 9.67 -37.39
C PRO A 554 4.23 10.33 -38.77
N GLU A 555 3.15 10.72 -39.44
CA GLU A 555 3.19 11.37 -40.76
C GLU A 555 3.56 12.86 -40.70
N HIS A 556 3.37 13.52 -39.55
CA HIS A 556 3.52 14.98 -39.42
C HIS A 556 4.63 15.34 -38.44
N LYS A 557 5.83 15.61 -38.97
CA LYS A 557 7.04 15.90 -38.18
C LYS A 557 7.21 17.41 -37.96
N ASN A 558 7.42 17.81 -36.70
CA ASN A 558 7.93 19.13 -36.29
C ASN A 558 7.26 20.38 -36.89
N ASP A 559 5.94 20.35 -37.12
CA ASP A 559 5.23 21.47 -37.72
C ASP A 559 4.66 22.43 -36.65
N HIS A 560 5.38 23.53 -36.42
CA HIS A 560 5.02 24.63 -35.53
C HIS A 560 4.16 25.71 -36.21
N ALA A 561 3.83 25.58 -37.49
CA ALA A 561 3.10 26.59 -38.24
C ALA A 561 1.70 26.85 -37.65
N LEU A 562 1.08 25.83 -37.04
CA LEU A 562 -0.20 26.01 -36.35
C LEU A 562 -0.08 26.99 -35.17
N VAL A 563 0.95 26.85 -34.32
CA VAL A 563 1.23 27.79 -33.22
C VAL A 563 1.44 29.20 -33.78
N GLY A 564 2.27 29.31 -34.82
CA GLY A 564 2.54 30.57 -35.49
C GLY A 564 1.28 31.23 -36.05
N LEU A 565 0.36 30.44 -36.63
CA LEU A 565 -0.90 30.90 -37.18
C LEU A 565 -1.83 31.45 -36.09
N VAL A 566 -1.98 30.71 -34.99
CA VAL A 566 -2.78 31.15 -33.83
C VAL A 566 -2.28 32.50 -33.30
N ASN A 567 -0.96 32.61 -33.12
CA ASN A 567 -0.32 33.84 -32.66
C ASN A 567 -0.52 35.00 -33.65
N SER A 568 -0.28 34.77 -34.95
CA SER A 568 -0.43 35.79 -36.00
C SER A 568 -1.88 36.29 -36.13
N CYS A 569 -2.87 35.40 -36.02
CA CYS A 569 -4.28 35.74 -36.08
C CYS A 569 -4.86 36.27 -34.76
N LYS A 570 -4.10 36.20 -33.65
CA LYS A 570 -4.61 36.45 -32.29
C LYS A 570 -5.90 35.64 -32.01
N SER A 571 -5.88 34.39 -32.45
CA SER A 571 -6.97 33.43 -32.35
C SER A 571 -7.04 32.85 -30.95
N ASN A 572 -8.24 32.44 -30.56
CA ASN A 572 -8.44 31.68 -29.32
C ASN A 572 -8.16 30.20 -29.52
N VAL A 573 -8.51 29.68 -30.71
CA VAL A 573 -8.40 28.27 -31.10
C VAL A 573 -7.75 28.15 -32.48
N GLY A 574 -6.81 27.23 -32.62
CA GLY A 574 -6.24 26.79 -33.88
C GLY A 574 -6.51 25.31 -34.12
N LEU A 575 -6.84 24.94 -35.35
CA LEU A 575 -7.15 23.57 -35.74
C LEU A 575 -6.28 23.15 -36.91
N ARG A 576 -5.67 21.97 -36.85
CA ARG A 576 -5.10 21.30 -38.02
C ARG A 576 -6.06 20.21 -38.50
N LEU A 577 -6.38 20.24 -39.79
CA LEU A 577 -7.20 19.22 -40.45
C LEU A 577 -6.30 18.17 -41.10
N PHE A 578 -6.71 16.90 -41.08
CA PHE A 578 -5.99 15.78 -41.68
C PHE A 578 -6.78 15.18 -42.84
N LYS A 579 -6.10 14.60 -43.84
CA LYS A 579 -6.75 13.99 -45.03
C LYS A 579 -7.58 12.77 -44.60
N GLY A 580 -8.86 12.70 -45.01
CA GLY A 580 -9.77 11.61 -44.65
C GLY A 580 -10.78 11.91 -43.52
N ILE A 581 -11.17 13.19 -43.35
CA ILE A 581 -12.01 13.71 -42.25
C ILE A 581 -13.37 12.98 -42.15
N THR A 582 -13.44 11.94 -41.32
CA THR A 582 -14.66 11.56 -40.59
C THR A 582 -14.40 10.98 -39.20
N THR A 583 -13.17 10.58 -38.86
CA THR A 583 -12.89 9.90 -37.58
C THR A 583 -12.13 10.80 -36.60
N GLU A 584 -12.50 10.75 -35.32
CA GLU A 584 -11.77 11.39 -34.19
C GLU A 584 -10.38 10.76 -33.93
N GLU A 585 -9.89 9.95 -34.86
CA GLU A 585 -8.65 9.18 -34.76
C GLU A 585 -7.42 10.07 -34.77
N SER A 586 -7.49 11.25 -35.41
CA SER A 586 -6.40 12.25 -35.39
C SER A 586 -6.92 13.66 -35.12
N PHE A 587 -6.28 14.35 -34.19
CA PHE A 587 -6.54 15.76 -33.90
C PHE A 587 -5.27 16.48 -33.47
N ASP A 588 -5.22 17.78 -33.75
CA ASP A 588 -4.20 18.70 -33.30
C ASP A 588 -4.81 20.10 -33.17
N VAL A 589 -5.00 20.52 -31.93
CA VAL A 589 -5.76 21.71 -31.56
C VAL A 589 -4.92 22.57 -30.62
N ILE A 590 -4.85 23.87 -30.89
CA ILE A 590 -4.15 24.82 -30.02
C ILE A 590 -5.15 25.74 -29.37
N PHE A 591 -5.01 25.94 -28.07
CA PHE A 591 -5.75 26.90 -27.27
C PHE A 591 -4.83 28.00 -26.77
N SER A 592 -5.27 29.26 -26.86
CA SER A 592 -4.67 30.29 -26.01
C SER A 592 -5.03 30.01 -24.54
N THR A 593 -4.08 30.18 -23.62
CA THR A 593 -4.31 29.94 -22.18
C THR A 593 -5.43 30.83 -21.65
N SER A 594 -5.51 32.08 -22.11
CA SER A 594 -6.57 33.03 -21.74
C SER A 594 -7.98 32.54 -22.10
N PHE A 595 -8.13 31.84 -23.22
CA PHE A 595 -9.39 31.27 -23.66
C PHE A 595 -9.68 29.96 -22.92
N LEU A 596 -8.67 29.11 -22.73
CA LEU A 596 -8.83 27.84 -22.03
C LEU A 596 -9.28 28.04 -20.58
N ARG A 597 -8.74 29.07 -19.87
CA ARG A 597 -9.24 29.48 -18.54
C ARG A 597 -10.72 29.87 -18.53
N LYS A 598 -11.25 30.40 -19.65
CA LYS A 598 -12.69 30.71 -19.77
C LYS A 598 -13.51 29.47 -20.04
N LEU A 599 -13.02 28.56 -20.90
CA LEU A 599 -13.67 27.29 -21.21
C LEU A 599 -13.80 26.40 -19.97
N VAL A 600 -12.73 26.27 -19.20
CA VAL A 600 -12.69 25.49 -17.95
C VAL A 600 -13.74 25.97 -16.95
N LYS A 601 -13.99 27.28 -16.85
CA LYS A 601 -15.07 27.85 -16.01
C LYS A 601 -16.47 27.55 -16.53
N GLN A 602 -16.59 27.13 -17.79
CA GLN A 602 -17.84 26.79 -18.47
C GLN A 602 -17.92 25.29 -18.77
N ILE A 603 -17.28 24.46 -17.96
CA ILE A 603 -17.25 22.99 -18.13
C ILE A 603 -18.66 22.36 -18.22
N ASN A 604 -19.64 22.97 -17.57
CA ASN A 604 -21.06 22.60 -17.66
C ASN A 604 -21.70 22.89 -19.04
N LYS A 605 -20.95 23.37 -20.02
CA LYS A 605 -21.39 23.53 -21.41
C LYS A 605 -20.71 22.55 -22.36
N LEU A 606 -19.89 21.64 -21.84
CA LEU A 606 -19.34 20.55 -22.64
C LEU A 606 -20.49 19.74 -23.24
N GLN A 607 -20.43 19.56 -24.55
CA GLN A 607 -21.36 18.73 -25.27
C GLN A 607 -20.90 17.28 -25.16
N PHE A 608 -21.86 16.42 -24.90
CA PHE A 608 -21.69 14.98 -24.79
C PHE A 608 -22.60 14.32 -25.79
N GLU A 609 -22.05 13.34 -26.46
CA GLU A 609 -22.80 12.36 -27.22
C GLU A 609 -23.07 11.15 -26.35
N ALA A 610 -24.33 10.75 -26.28
CA ALA A 610 -24.73 9.49 -25.68
C ALA A 610 -24.76 8.41 -26.75
N VAL A 611 -23.71 7.60 -26.81
CA VAL A 611 -23.59 6.47 -27.73
C VAL A 611 -24.33 5.28 -27.14
N HIS A 612 -25.29 4.74 -27.89
CA HIS A 612 -26.07 3.59 -27.44
C HIS A 612 -25.29 2.29 -27.69
N GLY A 613 -25.16 1.47 -26.66
CA GLY A 613 -24.34 0.24 -26.71
C GLY A 613 -24.94 -0.92 -25.91
N CYS A 614 -24.39 -2.11 -26.14
CA CYS A 614 -24.70 -3.32 -25.39
C CYS A 614 -23.61 -3.57 -24.35
N SER A 615 -23.97 -3.50 -23.06
CA SER A 615 -23.04 -3.75 -21.96
C SER A 615 -23.62 -4.80 -21.01
N SER A 616 -22.88 -5.89 -20.80
CA SER A 616 -23.16 -6.84 -19.72
C SER A 616 -22.93 -6.17 -18.37
N TYR A 617 -23.85 -6.35 -17.43
CA TYR A 617 -23.77 -5.72 -16.11
C TYR A 617 -24.32 -6.66 -15.04
N VAL A 618 -24.08 -6.33 -13.77
CA VAL A 618 -24.60 -7.07 -12.62
C VAL A 618 -25.66 -6.21 -11.94
N GLU A 619 -26.78 -6.81 -11.57
CA GLU A 619 -27.79 -6.16 -10.76
C GLU A 619 -28.21 -7.03 -9.59
N LYS A 620 -28.73 -6.38 -8.56
CA LYS A 620 -29.27 -7.07 -7.40
C LYS A 620 -30.76 -7.32 -7.63
N VAL A 621 -31.10 -8.58 -7.87
CA VAL A 621 -32.49 -9.04 -8.00
C VAL A 621 -32.83 -9.77 -6.71
N GLU A 622 -33.83 -9.26 -5.98
CA GLU A 622 -34.19 -9.70 -4.64
C GLU A 622 -33.01 -9.64 -3.63
N LYS A 623 -32.30 -10.75 -3.47
CA LYS A 623 -31.17 -10.90 -2.54
C LYS A 623 -29.86 -11.27 -3.21
N ASP A 624 -29.91 -11.71 -4.47
CA ASP A 624 -28.78 -12.27 -5.19
C ASP A 624 -28.30 -11.31 -6.27
N TRP A 625 -27.00 -11.36 -6.55
CA TRP A 625 -26.39 -10.64 -7.66
C TRP A 625 -26.49 -11.50 -8.91
N VAL A 626 -27.09 -10.96 -9.96
CA VAL A 626 -27.36 -11.66 -11.21
C VAL A 626 -26.68 -10.93 -12.35
N ASP A 627 -26.04 -11.69 -13.24
CA ASP A 627 -25.47 -11.19 -14.47
C ASP A 627 -26.59 -10.96 -15.50
N ALA A 628 -26.72 -9.72 -15.95
CA ALA A 628 -27.63 -9.32 -17.01
C ALA A 628 -26.86 -9.20 -18.32
N ILE A 629 -27.16 -10.12 -19.25
CA ILE A 629 -26.59 -10.13 -20.61
C ILE A 629 -27.64 -9.56 -21.57
N PRO A 630 -27.43 -8.36 -22.12
CA PRO A 630 -28.41 -7.72 -22.98
C PRO A 630 -28.47 -8.36 -24.37
N THR A 631 -29.67 -8.49 -24.92
CA THR A 631 -29.93 -8.93 -26.31
C THR A 631 -30.08 -7.76 -27.29
N ALA A 632 -30.20 -6.54 -26.78
CA ALA A 632 -30.29 -5.30 -27.52
C ALA A 632 -29.58 -4.17 -26.75
N PRO A 633 -29.22 -3.04 -27.40
CA PRO A 633 -28.55 -1.92 -26.73
C PRO A 633 -29.31 -1.45 -25.47
N ASN A 634 -28.63 -1.52 -24.33
CA ASN A 634 -29.18 -1.33 -22.98
C ASN A 634 -28.46 -0.21 -22.19
N SER A 635 -27.44 0.39 -22.78
CA SER A 635 -26.54 1.31 -22.08
C SER A 635 -26.21 2.54 -22.91
N TYR A 636 -25.99 3.67 -22.25
CA TYR A 636 -25.38 4.86 -22.83
C TYR A 636 -23.94 5.01 -22.34
N GLU A 637 -23.04 5.14 -23.31
CA GLU A 637 -21.67 5.59 -23.13
C GLU A 637 -21.59 7.07 -23.50
N PHE A 638 -20.92 7.87 -22.67
CA PHE A 638 -20.80 9.31 -22.91
C PHE A 638 -19.46 9.64 -23.54
N ARG A 639 -19.49 10.24 -24.74
CA ARG A 639 -18.30 10.73 -25.45
C ARG A 639 -18.35 12.23 -25.62
N SER A 640 -17.20 12.88 -25.61
CA SER A 640 -17.04 14.30 -25.84
C SER A 640 -15.81 14.52 -26.72
N SER A 641 -16.00 15.32 -27.76
CA SER A 641 -14.95 15.67 -28.70
C SER A 641 -14.19 16.90 -28.22
N ILE A 642 -12.89 16.96 -28.49
CA ILE A 642 -12.11 18.20 -28.29
C ILE A 642 -12.69 19.36 -29.11
N TYR A 643 -13.37 19.07 -30.23
CA TYR A 643 -14.01 20.07 -31.09
C TYR A 643 -15.30 20.65 -30.52
N CYS A 644 -15.87 20.10 -29.44
CA CYS A 644 -17.07 20.64 -28.80
C CYS A 644 -16.87 22.08 -28.30
N CYS A 645 -15.63 22.50 -28.02
CA CYS A 645 -15.30 23.87 -27.64
C CYS A 645 -15.56 24.91 -28.74
N LEU A 646 -15.64 24.49 -30.01
CA LEU A 646 -15.80 25.40 -31.15
C LEU A 646 -17.16 26.08 -31.14
N VAL A 647 -18.19 25.43 -30.58
CA VAL A 647 -19.53 26.01 -30.42
C VAL A 647 -19.51 27.27 -29.56
N ALA A 648 -18.64 27.31 -28.55
CA ALA A 648 -18.47 28.46 -27.66
C ALA A 648 -17.49 29.50 -28.23
N THR A 649 -16.93 29.29 -29.42
CA THR A 649 -15.87 30.12 -29.99
C THR A 649 -16.40 30.96 -31.16
N PRO A 650 -16.26 32.30 -31.13
CA PRO A 650 -16.58 33.14 -32.28
C PRO A 650 -15.77 32.72 -33.53
N PRO A 651 -16.37 32.62 -34.72
CA PRO A 651 -15.67 32.15 -35.92
C PRO A 651 -14.43 32.96 -36.30
N ASN A 652 -14.42 34.26 -36.00
CA ASN A 652 -13.26 35.15 -36.21
C ASN A 652 -12.09 34.91 -35.24
N LYS A 653 -12.31 34.13 -34.19
CA LYS A 653 -11.30 33.70 -33.20
C LYS A 653 -10.85 32.26 -33.41
N ILE A 654 -11.27 31.63 -34.51
CA ILE A 654 -10.80 30.32 -34.95
C ILE A 654 -9.85 30.53 -36.13
N CYS A 655 -8.79 29.73 -36.18
CA CYS A 655 -7.93 29.60 -37.36
C CYS A 655 -7.72 28.14 -37.71
N VAL A 656 -7.49 27.87 -38.99
CA VAL A 656 -7.49 26.52 -39.55
C VAL A 656 -6.30 26.36 -40.48
N LEU A 657 -5.52 25.32 -40.23
CA LEU A 657 -4.45 24.83 -41.09
C LEU A 657 -4.97 23.58 -41.79
N SER A 658 -5.11 23.63 -43.11
CA SER A 658 -5.66 22.51 -43.89
C SER A 658 -4.67 22.04 -44.97
N PRO A 659 -4.67 20.77 -45.36
CA PRO A 659 -3.93 20.31 -46.54
C PRO A 659 -4.49 20.93 -47.82
N THR A 660 -3.66 21.13 -48.85
CA THR A 660 -4.08 21.71 -50.13
C THR A 660 -5.17 20.92 -50.84
N ASP A 661 -5.22 19.59 -50.63
CA ASP A 661 -6.09 18.65 -51.34
C ASP A 661 -7.52 18.54 -50.78
N LEU A 662 -7.82 19.19 -49.64
CA LEU A 662 -9.00 18.85 -48.84
C LEU A 662 -10.27 19.67 -49.12
N ILE A 663 -10.25 20.56 -50.12
CA ILE A 663 -11.43 21.38 -50.47
C ILE A 663 -11.56 21.48 -52.00
N HIS A 664 -11.99 20.39 -52.63
CA HIS A 664 -12.81 20.43 -53.84
C HIS A 664 -14.13 19.73 -53.51
N GLY A 665 -15.14 20.53 -53.20
CA GLY A 665 -16.50 20.12 -52.85
C GLY A 665 -17.32 21.37 -52.58
#